data_AF-A0A6G8CZT3-F1
#
_entry.id   AF-A0A6G8CZT3-F1
#
_cell.length_a   1.000
_cell.length_b   1.000
_cell.length_c   1.000
_cell.angle_alpha   90.00
_cell.angle_beta   90.00
_cell.angle_gamma   90.00
#
_symmetry.space_group_name_H-M   'P 1'
#
loop_
_entity.id
_entity.type
_entity.pdbx_description
1 polymer ?
#
loop_
_entity_poly.entity_id
_entity_poly.type
_entity_poly.pdbx_seq_one_letter_code
_entity_poly.pdbx_strand_id
1 'polypeptide(L)'
;MNKSRFFRHPGILPSVASNLISHVFQADGRAFSVNDLLAWSDPIPRESVAEEIRAQFVTRTRNSAEKLWVLPACISLEPGWRDVVHGDDKERLLAFVASLSSPQDFVKLTMREIKEGLKLPLLRVLRILARLEAIYWVPGPRAMRVEELVAWDPQQRVEVSAQKRQELLELANQPWVQALAWDDIRFPSIDERGMGAWLVDQSRKKELSLRQLDLCDRMLIAGKSNWGTELEEVARAGLALAERQPGSLEKASLWTQAFTLRYGGLEGKTLQEVGDLVSLTRERVRQITERCFDAIHASSAAMPALDRVLSASSRIAPSSLPECNIQLADFLGEGQGIKAAIDFALALGKSPGVLVAKHRISTLSGYELIPCVVKASEPSGWLQVALSIARQEILTVGCTNFVRVAGLVAEQTGEVKDMEALRQVLQEAPGFERIGGTDGWFTLVDGESSALAARIRKLMSVATSTVNIDVIVTMLVTDDQWLYRDVEKSRAVPPSHVLAGLLKRWDWLESDKHNKFRSRTVIDQKSVLSDTELAVVRVIENHGGVATRADIAKVLITELGVSNPTVSICLASSPTVIKIEHSIYATNGRELNAQALIEARKRYVLEGPRGAGLVRADVDLTRPFTVQVTQCNTPKESRHRIVYLPRAFLPSATGVFNHAGSAHGHINISSTGQISRIAAVADAIGVGLGERFELELDLTKRTYGVNAKKQSTLLDDTSEAHVS
;
A
#
# COMPACT_ATOMS: atom_id res chain seq x y z
N MET A 1 -19.63 -19.02 -11.97
CA MET A 1 -20.17 -20.40 -11.89
C MET A 1 -19.17 -21.35 -12.53
N ASN A 2 -18.22 -21.89 -11.75
CA ASN A 2 -17.26 -22.87 -12.23
C ASN A 2 -17.94 -24.25 -12.28
N LYS A 3 -18.34 -24.68 -13.49
CA LYS A 3 -18.58 -26.10 -13.72
C LYS A 3 -17.23 -26.82 -13.60
N SER A 4 -17.15 -27.73 -12.65
CA SER A 4 -16.02 -28.63 -12.42
C SER A 4 -15.49 -29.21 -13.75
N ARG A 5 -14.19 -29.04 -13.98
CA ARG A 5 -13.51 -29.29 -15.26
C ARG A 5 -12.28 -30.15 -15.00
N PHE A 6 -12.46 -31.47 -14.95
CA PHE A 6 -11.35 -32.42 -14.75
C PHE A 6 -10.46 -32.49 -15.99
N PHE A 7 -9.16 -32.67 -15.79
CA PHE A 7 -8.25 -32.97 -16.88
C PHE A 7 -8.50 -34.38 -17.42
N ARG A 8 -8.77 -34.47 -18.71
CA ARG A 8 -9.04 -35.73 -19.40
C ARG A 8 -8.27 -35.77 -20.71
N HIS A 9 -8.03 -36.97 -21.22
CA HIS A 9 -7.66 -37.10 -22.61
C HIS A 9 -8.88 -36.75 -23.47
N PRO A 10 -8.81 -35.77 -24.39
CA PRO A 10 -9.98 -35.34 -25.15
C PRO A 10 -10.38 -36.32 -26.26
N GLY A 11 -9.59 -37.39 -26.48
CA GLY A 11 -9.87 -38.38 -27.52
C GLY A 11 -9.69 -37.85 -28.95
N ILE A 12 -8.92 -36.77 -29.13
CA ILE A 12 -8.70 -36.10 -30.41
C ILE A 12 -7.49 -36.71 -31.14
N LEU A 13 -6.32 -36.64 -30.51
CA LEU A 13 -5.06 -37.20 -31.00
C LEU A 13 -4.46 -38.10 -29.91
N PRO A 14 -3.90 -39.27 -30.25
CA PRO A 14 -3.16 -40.07 -29.28
C PRO A 14 -1.85 -39.36 -28.92
N SER A 15 -1.29 -39.67 -27.76
CA SER A 15 -0.12 -38.98 -27.24
C SER A 15 1.12 -39.10 -28.12
N VAL A 16 1.31 -40.25 -28.78
CA VAL A 16 2.36 -40.44 -29.79
C VAL A 16 2.29 -39.39 -30.90
N ALA A 17 1.08 -39.00 -31.32
CA ALA A 17 0.87 -37.96 -32.33
C ALA A 17 0.97 -36.57 -31.72
N SER A 18 0.40 -36.37 -30.52
CA SER A 18 0.41 -35.08 -29.83
C SER A 18 1.84 -34.61 -29.50
N ASN A 19 2.74 -35.51 -29.11
CA ASN A 19 4.13 -35.19 -28.78
C ASN A 19 4.99 -34.82 -30.01
N LEU A 20 4.50 -35.02 -31.24
CA LEU A 20 5.17 -34.60 -32.47
C LEU A 20 4.81 -33.16 -32.89
N ILE A 21 3.89 -32.53 -32.18
CA ILE A 21 3.42 -31.18 -32.50
C ILE A 21 4.38 -30.15 -31.89
N SER A 22 4.92 -29.28 -32.73
CA SER A 22 5.75 -28.14 -32.33
C SER A 22 5.01 -26.79 -32.41
N HIS A 23 3.73 -26.79 -32.79
CA HIS A 23 2.96 -25.59 -33.12
C HIS A 23 1.53 -25.66 -32.61
N VAL A 24 0.93 -24.50 -32.38
CA VAL A 24 -0.47 -24.37 -32.01
C VAL A 24 -1.38 -24.64 -33.23
N PHE A 25 -2.46 -25.38 -33.03
CA PHE A 25 -3.55 -25.55 -34.02
C PHE A 25 -4.64 -24.50 -33.79
N GLN A 26 -5.33 -24.10 -34.86
CA GLN A 26 -6.41 -23.12 -34.78
C GLN A 26 -7.69 -23.80 -35.25
N ALA A 27 -8.66 -24.00 -34.36
CA ALA A 27 -9.96 -24.56 -34.73
C ALA A 27 -11.07 -23.86 -33.94
N ASP A 28 -12.22 -23.62 -34.56
CA ASP A 28 -13.35 -22.90 -33.95
C ASP A 28 -12.97 -21.54 -33.31
N GLY A 29 -12.05 -20.81 -33.97
CA GLY A 29 -11.55 -19.52 -33.48
C GLY A 29 -10.66 -19.59 -32.22
N ARG A 30 -10.23 -20.79 -31.82
CA ARG A 30 -9.39 -21.03 -30.65
C ARG A 30 -8.08 -21.73 -30.99
N ALA A 31 -7.04 -21.35 -30.26
CA ALA A 31 -5.71 -21.96 -30.23
C ALA A 31 -5.69 -23.24 -29.39
N PHE A 32 -5.13 -24.33 -29.92
CA PHE A 32 -4.89 -25.60 -29.22
C PHE A 32 -3.41 -25.99 -29.27
N SER A 33 -2.81 -26.15 -28.09
CA SER A 33 -1.44 -26.61 -27.88
C SER A 33 -1.38 -28.13 -27.62
N VAL A 34 -0.16 -28.68 -27.52
CA VAL A 34 0.06 -30.07 -27.09
C VAL A 34 -0.54 -30.34 -25.71
N ASN A 35 -0.36 -29.40 -24.79
CA ASN A 35 -0.86 -29.55 -23.42
C ASN A 35 -2.37 -29.58 -23.40
N ASP A 36 -3.06 -28.78 -24.22
CA ASP A 36 -4.51 -28.87 -24.35
C ASP A 36 -4.90 -30.29 -24.77
N LEU A 37 -4.23 -30.84 -25.79
CA LEU A 37 -4.52 -32.16 -26.36
C LEU A 37 -4.17 -33.34 -25.44
N LEU A 38 -3.31 -33.15 -24.44
CA LEU A 38 -2.89 -34.17 -23.47
C LEU A 38 -3.49 -33.97 -22.07
N ALA A 39 -3.94 -32.77 -21.73
CA ALA A 39 -4.52 -32.42 -20.45
C ALA A 39 -5.67 -31.44 -20.70
N TRP A 40 -6.79 -31.97 -21.20
CA TRP A 40 -7.94 -31.16 -21.61
C TRP A 40 -8.81 -30.84 -20.40
N SER A 41 -8.95 -29.57 -20.06
CA SER A 41 -9.80 -29.10 -18.96
C SER A 41 -11.20 -28.69 -19.41
N ASP A 42 -11.41 -28.35 -20.68
CA ASP A 42 -12.70 -27.84 -21.17
C ASP A 42 -13.72 -28.92 -21.52
N PRO A 43 -14.99 -28.58 -21.81
CA PRO A 43 -15.89 -29.55 -22.43
C PRO A 43 -15.23 -30.13 -23.66
N ILE A 44 -15.29 -31.46 -23.80
CA ILE A 44 -14.71 -32.15 -24.96
C ILE A 44 -15.32 -31.51 -26.21
N PRO A 45 -14.47 -31.07 -27.16
CA PRO A 45 -14.94 -30.35 -28.32
C PRO A 45 -15.83 -31.24 -29.17
N ARG A 46 -16.74 -30.62 -29.92
CA ARG A 46 -17.60 -31.35 -30.85
C ARG A 46 -16.72 -32.12 -31.84
N GLU A 47 -17.20 -33.27 -32.31
CA GLU A 47 -16.45 -34.14 -33.24
C GLU A 47 -15.98 -33.37 -34.50
N SER A 48 -16.73 -32.36 -34.95
CA SER A 48 -16.34 -31.48 -36.07
C SER A 48 -15.05 -30.70 -35.80
N VAL A 49 -14.86 -30.18 -34.58
CA VAL A 49 -13.64 -29.46 -34.17
C VAL A 49 -12.49 -30.45 -33.97
N ALA A 50 -12.76 -31.62 -33.38
CA ALA A 50 -11.76 -32.68 -33.24
C ALA A 50 -11.27 -33.20 -34.62
N GLU A 51 -12.17 -33.29 -35.60
CA GLU A 51 -11.85 -33.64 -36.99
C GLU A 51 -11.00 -32.56 -37.67
N GLU A 52 -11.33 -31.28 -37.48
CA GLU A 52 -10.53 -30.16 -37.98
C GLU A 52 -9.09 -30.19 -37.44
N ILE A 53 -8.92 -30.38 -36.13
CA ILE A 53 -7.59 -30.49 -35.49
C ILE A 53 -6.80 -31.67 -36.07
N ARG A 54 -7.43 -32.85 -36.22
CA ARG A 54 -6.77 -34.01 -36.83
C ARG A 54 -6.40 -33.78 -38.29
N ALA A 55 -7.26 -33.12 -39.08
CA ALA A 55 -6.99 -32.80 -40.47
C ALA A 55 -5.79 -31.85 -40.61
N GLN A 56 -5.68 -30.84 -39.73
CA GLN A 56 -4.53 -29.96 -39.66
C GLN A 56 -3.25 -30.72 -39.29
N PHE A 57 -3.32 -31.61 -38.30
CA PHE A 57 -2.19 -32.48 -37.93
C PHE A 57 -1.70 -33.27 -39.14
N VAL A 58 -2.59 -34.00 -39.83
CA VAL A 58 -2.25 -34.83 -41.00
C VAL A 58 -1.64 -33.99 -42.13
N THR A 59 -2.21 -32.80 -42.38
CA THR A 59 -1.71 -31.90 -43.43
C THR A 59 -0.29 -31.42 -43.13
N ARG A 60 -0.01 -31.07 -41.87
CA ARG A 60 1.29 -30.54 -41.43
C ARG A 60 2.35 -31.62 -41.25
N THR A 61 1.96 -32.84 -40.83
CA THR A 61 2.88 -33.98 -40.68
C THR A 61 3.13 -34.72 -41.99
N ARG A 62 2.53 -34.31 -43.11
CA ARG A 62 2.69 -34.98 -44.42
C ARG A 62 4.16 -35.10 -44.84
N ASN A 63 4.98 -34.08 -44.57
CA ASN A 63 6.41 -34.05 -44.91
C ASN A 63 7.30 -34.79 -43.90
N SER A 64 6.77 -35.14 -42.72
CA SER A 64 7.47 -35.86 -41.66
C SER A 64 6.78 -37.19 -41.31
N ALA A 65 5.88 -37.67 -42.17
CA ALA A 65 5.01 -38.80 -41.90
C ALA A 65 5.80 -40.10 -41.64
N GLU A 66 6.96 -40.26 -42.29
CA GLU A 66 7.88 -41.38 -42.04
C GLU A 66 8.29 -41.48 -40.57
N LYS A 67 8.50 -40.34 -39.90
CA LYS A 67 8.82 -40.31 -38.46
C LYS A 67 7.67 -40.81 -37.61
N LEU A 68 6.42 -40.56 -37.99
CA LEU A 68 5.24 -41.05 -37.27
C LEU A 68 5.05 -42.55 -37.49
N TRP A 69 5.26 -43.04 -38.72
CA TRP A 69 4.95 -44.43 -39.08
C TRP A 69 5.80 -45.47 -38.37
N VAL A 70 7.05 -45.14 -38.07
CA VAL A 70 7.99 -46.05 -37.40
C VAL A 70 7.83 -46.08 -35.88
N LEU A 71 7.01 -45.19 -35.31
CA LEU A 71 6.80 -45.15 -33.87
C LEU A 71 5.88 -46.28 -33.43
N PRO A 72 6.19 -46.94 -32.30
CA PRO A 72 5.23 -47.79 -31.63
C PRO A 72 4.03 -46.94 -31.22
N ALA A 73 2.82 -47.47 -31.43
CA ALA A 73 1.61 -46.74 -31.06
C ALA A 73 1.46 -46.64 -29.54
N CYS A 74 2.05 -47.58 -28.79
CA CYS A 74 2.05 -47.63 -27.33
C CYS A 74 0.63 -47.44 -26.76
N ILE A 75 -0.35 -48.18 -27.28
CA ILE A 75 -1.74 -48.13 -26.79
C ILE A 75 -2.23 -49.51 -26.35
N SER A 76 -2.60 -49.62 -25.08
CA SER A 76 -3.18 -50.84 -24.49
C SER A 76 -4.69 -50.92 -24.74
N LEU A 77 -5.20 -52.15 -24.87
CA LEU A 77 -6.63 -52.45 -24.93
C LEU A 77 -7.15 -52.79 -23.51
N GLU A 78 -7.37 -51.77 -22.68
CA GLU A 78 -7.85 -51.92 -21.30
C GLU A 78 -9.33 -52.36 -21.20
N PRO A 79 -9.78 -52.92 -20.06
CA PRO A 79 -11.19 -53.26 -19.86
C PRO A 79 -12.12 -52.08 -20.19
N GLY A 80 -13.14 -52.32 -21.02
CA GLY A 80 -14.05 -51.29 -21.52
C GLY A 80 -13.69 -50.68 -22.88
N TRP A 81 -12.57 -51.09 -23.51
CA TRP A 81 -12.19 -50.55 -24.83
C TRP A 81 -13.22 -50.74 -25.95
N ARG A 82 -14.08 -51.76 -25.83
CA ARG A 82 -15.16 -52.03 -26.79
C ARG A 82 -16.26 -50.97 -26.74
N ASP A 83 -16.32 -50.18 -25.68
CA ASP A 83 -17.40 -49.23 -25.43
C ASP A 83 -17.04 -47.81 -25.89
N VAL A 84 -15.77 -47.52 -26.18
CA VAL A 84 -15.31 -46.18 -26.60
C VAL A 84 -15.18 -46.01 -28.12
N VAL A 85 -15.25 -47.11 -28.87
CA VAL A 85 -15.21 -47.11 -30.34
C VAL A 85 -16.56 -47.58 -30.88
N HIS A 86 -17.08 -46.95 -31.95
CA HIS A 86 -18.45 -47.18 -32.43
C HIS A 86 -18.51 -47.42 -33.95
N GLY A 87 -19.60 -48.03 -34.42
CA GLY A 87 -19.91 -48.24 -35.83
C GLY A 87 -18.85 -49.04 -36.59
N ASP A 88 -18.59 -48.67 -37.85
CA ASP A 88 -17.61 -49.30 -38.73
C ASP A 88 -16.18 -49.29 -38.16
N ASP A 89 -15.80 -48.28 -37.35
CA ASP A 89 -14.50 -48.29 -36.65
C ASP A 89 -14.38 -49.47 -35.67
N LYS A 90 -15.48 -49.79 -34.96
CA LYS A 90 -15.53 -50.88 -33.97
C LYS A 90 -15.42 -52.23 -34.66
N GLU A 91 -16.15 -52.43 -35.75
CA GLU A 91 -16.12 -53.68 -36.53
C GLU A 91 -14.72 -53.95 -37.10
N ARG A 92 -14.10 -52.91 -37.68
CA ARG A 92 -12.73 -52.98 -38.21
C ARG A 92 -11.71 -53.29 -37.11
N LEU A 93 -11.81 -52.61 -35.96
CA LEU A 93 -10.92 -52.84 -34.83
C LEU A 93 -11.10 -54.24 -34.24
N LEU A 94 -12.34 -54.73 -34.09
CA LEU A 94 -12.60 -56.09 -33.61
C LEU A 94 -12.03 -57.15 -34.55
N ALA A 95 -12.23 -56.99 -35.87
CA ALA A 95 -11.67 -57.90 -36.87
C ALA A 95 -10.14 -57.89 -36.86
N PHE A 96 -9.53 -56.72 -36.72
CA PHE A 96 -8.07 -56.60 -36.64
C PHE A 96 -7.51 -57.22 -35.35
N VAL A 97 -8.10 -56.92 -34.19
CA VAL A 97 -7.69 -57.50 -32.91
C VAL A 97 -7.85 -59.02 -32.90
N ALA A 98 -8.88 -59.57 -33.55
CA ALA A 98 -9.06 -61.01 -33.71
C ALA A 98 -8.01 -61.66 -34.63
N SER A 99 -7.36 -60.89 -35.49
CA SER A 99 -6.26 -61.37 -36.35
C SER A 99 -4.90 -61.40 -35.65
N LEU A 100 -4.79 -60.78 -34.47
CA LEU A 100 -3.58 -60.83 -33.65
C LEU A 100 -3.50 -62.14 -32.86
N SER A 101 -2.28 -62.61 -32.59
CA SER A 101 -2.03 -63.80 -31.76
C SER A 101 -2.62 -63.66 -30.35
N SER A 102 -2.55 -62.46 -29.79
CA SER A 102 -3.24 -62.07 -28.56
C SER A 102 -3.72 -60.62 -28.67
N PRO A 103 -4.88 -60.24 -28.10
CA PRO A 103 -5.29 -58.84 -27.99
C PRO A 103 -4.25 -57.97 -27.27
N GLN A 104 -3.41 -58.55 -26.42
CA GLN A 104 -2.33 -57.84 -25.75
C GLN A 104 -1.22 -57.41 -26.73
N ASP A 105 -1.04 -58.10 -27.85
CA ASP A 105 0.00 -57.74 -28.82
C ASP A 105 -0.28 -56.41 -29.54
N PHE A 106 -1.52 -55.89 -29.45
CA PHE A 106 -1.90 -54.60 -30.05
C PHE A 106 -0.98 -53.45 -29.62
N VAL A 107 -0.47 -53.47 -28.38
CA VAL A 107 0.40 -52.42 -27.83
C VAL A 107 1.76 -52.34 -28.54
N LYS A 108 2.24 -53.47 -29.07
CA LYS A 108 3.57 -53.62 -29.68
C LYS A 108 3.62 -53.13 -31.12
N LEU A 109 2.45 -52.88 -31.71
CA LEU A 109 2.32 -52.49 -33.10
C LEU A 109 2.77 -51.04 -33.31
N THR A 110 3.45 -50.83 -34.44
CA THR A 110 3.77 -49.51 -34.95
C THR A 110 2.53 -48.81 -35.53
N MET A 111 2.59 -47.49 -35.63
CA MET A 111 1.56 -46.69 -36.30
C MET A 111 1.31 -47.16 -37.75
N ARG A 112 2.34 -47.68 -38.43
CA ARG A 112 2.22 -48.26 -39.78
C ARG A 112 1.39 -49.54 -39.76
N GLU A 113 1.77 -50.50 -38.91
CA GLU A 113 1.10 -51.80 -38.81
C GLU A 113 -0.37 -51.65 -38.42
N ILE A 114 -0.68 -50.74 -37.49
CA ILE A 114 -2.08 -50.46 -37.10
C ILE A 114 -2.86 -49.88 -38.27
N LYS A 115 -2.30 -48.91 -39.00
CA LYS A 115 -2.99 -48.31 -40.15
C LYS A 115 -3.25 -49.33 -41.25
N GLU A 116 -2.25 -50.14 -41.58
CA GLU A 116 -2.35 -51.18 -42.63
C GLU A 116 -3.31 -52.29 -42.22
N GLY A 117 -3.31 -52.68 -40.94
CA GLY A 117 -4.22 -53.68 -40.38
C GLY A 117 -5.68 -53.23 -40.35
N LEU A 118 -5.94 -52.00 -39.90
CA LEU A 118 -7.30 -51.44 -39.87
C LEU A 118 -7.84 -51.11 -41.26
N LYS A 119 -6.96 -50.85 -42.24
CA LYS A 119 -7.31 -50.41 -43.61
C LYS A 119 -8.21 -49.16 -43.61
N LEU A 120 -7.89 -48.21 -42.72
CA LEU A 120 -8.62 -46.95 -42.56
C LEU A 120 -7.75 -45.74 -42.91
N PRO A 121 -8.35 -44.60 -43.32
CA PRO A 121 -7.64 -43.33 -43.43
C PRO A 121 -6.96 -42.96 -42.09
N LEU A 122 -5.77 -42.34 -42.16
CA LEU A 122 -4.98 -41.97 -40.97
C LEU A 122 -5.80 -41.16 -39.96
N LEU A 123 -6.67 -40.26 -40.43
CA LEU A 123 -7.54 -39.47 -39.56
C LEU A 123 -8.45 -40.34 -38.68
N ARG A 124 -9.02 -41.42 -39.23
CA ARG A 124 -9.84 -42.40 -38.48
C ARG A 124 -8.98 -43.26 -37.55
N VAL A 125 -7.77 -43.64 -37.97
CA VAL A 125 -6.83 -44.38 -37.11
C VAL A 125 -6.46 -43.56 -35.88
N LEU A 126 -6.09 -42.29 -36.05
CA LEU A 126 -5.79 -41.38 -34.94
C LEU A 126 -6.98 -41.23 -33.99
N ARG A 127 -8.21 -41.15 -34.51
CA ARG A 127 -9.43 -41.14 -33.69
C ARG A 127 -9.53 -42.36 -32.79
N ILE A 128 -9.42 -43.55 -33.38
CA ILE A 128 -9.56 -44.81 -32.66
C ILE A 128 -8.52 -44.88 -31.54
N LEU A 129 -7.26 -44.64 -31.88
CA LEU A 129 -6.14 -44.67 -30.95
C LEU A 129 -6.32 -43.68 -29.80
N ALA A 130 -6.72 -42.44 -30.09
CA ALA A 130 -6.95 -41.42 -29.07
C ALA A 130 -8.06 -41.79 -28.08
N ARG A 131 -9.12 -42.48 -28.55
CA ARG A 131 -10.23 -42.94 -27.71
C ARG A 131 -9.86 -44.14 -26.84
N LEU A 132 -9.05 -45.05 -27.37
CA LEU A 132 -8.52 -46.18 -26.61
C LEU A 132 -7.60 -45.69 -25.48
N GLU A 133 -6.69 -44.78 -25.79
CA GLU A 133 -5.77 -44.20 -24.81
C GLU A 133 -6.49 -43.44 -23.70
N ALA A 134 -7.62 -42.77 -24.03
CA ALA A 134 -8.40 -41.99 -23.06
C ALA A 134 -8.94 -42.81 -21.87
N ILE A 135 -9.05 -44.13 -21.98
CA ILE A 135 -9.60 -45.02 -20.93
C ILE A 135 -8.71 -45.03 -19.69
N TYR A 136 -7.39 -45.02 -19.88
CA TYR A 136 -6.40 -45.17 -18.82
C TYR A 136 -5.46 -43.98 -18.73
N TRP A 137 -5.77 -42.91 -19.46
CA TRP A 137 -4.95 -41.72 -19.48
C TRP A 137 -4.86 -41.08 -18.09
N VAL A 138 -3.62 -40.75 -17.70
CA VAL A 138 -3.33 -39.91 -16.55
C VAL A 138 -2.62 -38.65 -17.07
N PRO A 139 -3.13 -37.45 -16.76
CA PRO A 139 -2.49 -36.20 -17.15
C PRO A 139 -1.09 -36.10 -16.53
N GLY A 140 -0.13 -35.66 -17.35
CA GLY A 140 1.25 -35.44 -16.93
C GLY A 140 1.69 -34.01 -17.28
N PRO A 141 2.51 -33.36 -16.43
CA PRO A 141 3.02 -32.02 -16.68
C PRO A 141 4.09 -31.97 -17.79
N ARG A 142 4.41 -33.11 -18.41
CA ARG A 142 5.48 -33.25 -19.39
C ARG A 142 4.99 -34.00 -20.62
N ALA A 143 5.11 -33.36 -21.78
CA ALA A 143 5.13 -34.05 -23.06
C ALA A 143 6.32 -35.03 -23.05
N MET A 144 6.05 -36.33 -23.18
CA MET A 144 7.12 -37.34 -23.24
C MET A 144 7.91 -37.15 -24.55
N ARG A 145 9.24 -37.29 -24.47
CA ARG A 145 10.05 -37.32 -25.69
C ARG A 145 9.69 -38.55 -26.50
N VAL A 146 9.89 -38.47 -27.82
CA VAL A 146 9.61 -39.61 -28.72
C VAL A 146 10.43 -40.83 -28.30
N GLU A 147 11.68 -40.65 -27.89
CA GLU A 147 12.56 -41.73 -27.42
C GLU A 147 12.07 -42.34 -26.11
N GLU A 148 11.55 -41.51 -25.19
CA GLU A 148 10.94 -41.97 -23.92
C GLU A 148 9.64 -42.72 -24.19
N LEU A 149 8.87 -42.28 -25.17
CA LEU A 149 7.60 -42.89 -25.58
C LEU A 149 7.83 -44.23 -26.30
N VAL A 150 8.93 -44.35 -27.05
CA VAL A 150 9.39 -45.62 -27.67
C VAL A 150 9.87 -46.62 -26.61
N ALA A 151 10.52 -46.14 -25.55
CA ALA A 151 10.95 -46.98 -24.42
C ALA A 151 9.81 -47.32 -23.44
N TRP A 152 8.66 -46.66 -23.57
CA TRP A 152 7.51 -46.82 -22.67
C TRP A 152 6.61 -47.97 -23.13
N ASP A 153 6.43 -48.98 -22.28
CA ASP A 153 5.45 -50.05 -22.48
C ASP A 153 4.18 -49.81 -21.62
N PRO A 154 3.04 -49.45 -22.23
CA PRO A 154 1.77 -49.23 -21.54
C PRO A 154 1.20 -50.47 -20.83
N GLN A 155 1.59 -51.67 -21.26
CA GLN A 155 1.16 -52.92 -20.64
C GLN A 155 2.09 -53.34 -19.50
N GLN A 156 3.29 -52.76 -19.40
CA GLN A 156 4.18 -53.04 -18.30
C GLN A 156 3.51 -52.62 -16.98
N ARG A 157 3.12 -53.65 -16.23
CA ARG A 157 2.66 -53.55 -14.86
C ARG A 157 3.85 -53.84 -13.97
N VAL A 158 4.15 -52.90 -13.08
CA VAL A 158 5.25 -53.05 -12.13
C VAL A 158 4.65 -53.46 -10.80
N GLU A 159 5.16 -54.56 -10.23
CA GLU A 159 4.78 -54.97 -8.89
C GLU A 159 5.24 -53.92 -7.88
N VAL A 160 4.31 -53.48 -7.04
CA VAL A 160 4.55 -52.42 -6.06
C VAL A 160 4.80 -53.06 -4.70
N SER A 161 6.01 -52.87 -4.18
CA SER A 161 6.41 -53.42 -2.89
C SER A 161 5.47 -52.99 -1.76
N ALA A 162 5.36 -53.82 -0.72
CA ALA A 162 4.54 -53.48 0.46
C ALA A 162 4.98 -52.17 1.11
N GLN A 163 6.30 -51.90 1.14
CA GLN A 163 6.87 -50.66 1.63
C GLN A 163 6.38 -49.46 0.81
N LYS A 164 6.44 -49.54 -0.52
CA LYS A 164 5.99 -48.45 -1.39
C LYS A 164 4.49 -48.18 -1.25
N ARG A 165 3.68 -49.23 -1.13
CA ARG A 165 2.23 -49.10 -0.87
C ARG A 165 1.95 -48.38 0.46
N GLN A 166 2.75 -48.65 1.49
CA GLN A 166 2.67 -47.93 2.76
C GLN A 166 3.08 -46.45 2.63
N GLU A 167 4.18 -46.15 1.92
CA GLU A 167 4.59 -44.77 1.65
C GLU A 167 3.49 -43.98 0.91
N LEU A 168 2.80 -44.60 -0.05
CA LEU A 168 1.68 -43.97 -0.77
C LEU A 168 0.50 -43.68 0.15
N LEU A 169 0.21 -44.57 1.11
CA LEU A 169 -0.85 -44.36 2.09
C LEU A 169 -0.50 -43.22 3.06
N GLU A 170 0.76 -43.14 3.50
CA GLU A 170 1.25 -42.04 4.34
C GLU A 170 1.20 -40.71 3.61
N LEU A 171 1.67 -40.69 2.35
CA LEU A 171 1.60 -39.53 1.46
C LEU A 171 0.16 -39.07 1.26
N ALA A 172 -0.77 -40.00 1.03
CA ALA A 172 -2.19 -39.68 0.85
C ALA A 172 -2.74 -38.90 2.04
N ASN A 173 -2.28 -39.17 3.26
CA ASN A 173 -2.73 -38.49 4.48
C ASN A 173 -2.05 -37.14 4.75
N GLN A 174 -1.09 -36.71 3.93
CA GLN A 174 -0.41 -35.44 4.14
C GLN A 174 -1.33 -34.25 3.83
N PRO A 175 -1.30 -33.16 4.64
CA PRO A 175 -2.20 -32.02 4.47
C PRO A 175 -2.15 -31.39 3.07
N TRP A 176 -0.97 -31.29 2.47
CA TRP A 176 -0.81 -30.68 1.15
C TRP A 176 -1.41 -31.54 0.02
N VAL A 177 -1.47 -32.87 0.19
CA VAL A 177 -2.09 -33.78 -0.78
C VAL A 177 -3.61 -33.70 -0.68
N GLN A 178 -4.13 -33.54 0.53
CA GLN A 178 -5.57 -33.35 0.78
C GLN A 178 -6.05 -31.97 0.31
N ALA A 179 -5.20 -30.96 0.42
CA ALA A 179 -5.47 -29.60 -0.04
C ALA A 179 -5.10 -29.36 -1.52
N LEU A 180 -4.63 -30.41 -2.22
CA LEU A 180 -4.18 -30.28 -3.60
C LEU A 180 -5.36 -29.92 -4.49
N ALA A 181 -5.26 -28.76 -5.15
CA ALA A 181 -6.31 -28.34 -6.05
C ALA A 181 -6.28 -29.19 -7.33
N TRP A 182 -7.46 -29.34 -7.95
CA TRP A 182 -7.62 -30.21 -9.10
C TRP A 182 -6.82 -29.75 -10.33
N ASP A 183 -6.55 -28.45 -10.41
CA ASP A 183 -5.83 -27.79 -11.49
C ASP A 183 -4.33 -27.63 -11.20
N ASP A 184 -3.77 -28.41 -10.27
CA ASP A 184 -2.35 -28.29 -9.90
C ASP A 184 -1.43 -28.50 -11.12
N ILE A 185 -0.53 -27.55 -11.37
CA ILE A 185 0.36 -27.57 -12.54
C ILE A 185 1.35 -28.74 -12.54
N ARG A 186 1.67 -29.31 -11.37
CA ARG A 186 2.60 -30.45 -11.22
C ARG A 186 1.86 -31.77 -11.09
N PHE A 187 0.70 -31.76 -10.41
CA PHE A 187 -0.05 -32.94 -10.02
C PHE A 187 -1.55 -32.83 -10.36
N PRO A 188 -1.92 -32.70 -11.64
CA PRO A 188 -3.32 -32.54 -12.03
C PRO A 188 -4.19 -33.69 -11.51
N SER A 189 -5.36 -33.38 -10.95
CA SER A 189 -6.27 -34.40 -10.42
C SER A 189 -6.88 -35.23 -11.55
N ILE A 190 -7.05 -36.52 -11.27
CA ILE A 190 -7.51 -37.54 -12.24
C ILE A 190 -9.03 -37.74 -12.14
N ASP A 191 -9.65 -37.46 -10.99
CA ASP A 191 -11.09 -37.65 -10.78
C ASP A 191 -11.70 -36.65 -9.77
N GLU A 192 -13.02 -36.76 -9.56
CA GLU A 192 -13.80 -35.90 -8.65
C GLU A 192 -13.55 -36.18 -7.16
N ARG A 193 -12.89 -37.30 -6.84
CA ARG A 193 -12.62 -37.73 -5.46
C ARG A 193 -11.35 -37.08 -4.90
N GLY A 194 -10.52 -36.50 -5.77
CA GLY A 194 -9.30 -35.79 -5.41
C GLY A 194 -8.08 -36.71 -5.26
N MET A 195 -6.89 -36.10 -5.27
CA MET A 195 -5.63 -36.83 -5.34
C MET A 195 -5.38 -37.77 -4.15
N GLY A 196 -5.80 -37.36 -2.94
CA GLY A 196 -5.69 -38.20 -1.74
C GLY A 196 -6.45 -39.51 -1.85
N ALA A 197 -7.71 -39.47 -2.29
CA ALA A 197 -8.52 -40.68 -2.50
C ALA A 197 -7.94 -41.57 -3.61
N TRP A 198 -7.46 -40.96 -4.69
CA TRP A 198 -6.80 -41.69 -5.79
C TRP A 198 -5.55 -42.45 -5.32
N LEU A 199 -4.73 -41.84 -4.46
CA LEU A 199 -3.54 -42.49 -3.87
C LEU A 199 -3.91 -43.64 -2.93
N VAL A 200 -4.99 -43.50 -2.15
CA VAL A 200 -5.52 -44.61 -1.33
C VAL A 200 -5.95 -45.79 -2.18
N ASP A 201 -6.57 -45.53 -3.34
CA ASP A 201 -6.93 -46.60 -4.27
C ASP A 201 -5.70 -47.25 -4.91
N GLN A 202 -4.66 -46.45 -5.24
CA GLN A 202 -3.42 -46.99 -5.81
C GLN A 202 -2.63 -47.83 -4.79
N SER A 203 -2.59 -47.43 -3.52
CA SER A 203 -1.87 -48.17 -2.48
C SER A 203 -2.45 -49.57 -2.19
N ARG A 204 -3.71 -49.81 -2.55
CA ARG A 204 -4.36 -51.12 -2.42
C ARG A 204 -3.98 -52.09 -3.55
N LYS A 205 -3.51 -51.59 -4.69
CA LYS A 205 -3.17 -52.41 -5.86
C LYS A 205 -1.78 -53.01 -5.70
N LYS A 206 -1.62 -54.30 -6.05
CA LYS A 206 -0.31 -54.98 -6.07
C LYS A 206 0.54 -54.58 -7.28
N GLU A 207 -0.10 -54.09 -8.33
CA GLU A 207 0.54 -53.72 -9.59
C GLU A 207 -0.01 -52.38 -10.08
N LEU A 208 0.88 -51.52 -10.58
CA LEU A 208 0.53 -50.24 -11.20
C LEU A 208 1.09 -50.17 -12.62
N SER A 209 0.42 -49.41 -13.49
CA SER A 209 1.00 -49.02 -14.77
C SER A 209 2.20 -48.08 -14.55
N LEU A 210 3.13 -48.03 -15.50
CA LEU A 210 4.28 -47.12 -15.46
C LEU A 210 3.90 -45.65 -15.24
N ARG A 211 2.77 -45.18 -15.79
CA ARG A 211 2.32 -43.78 -15.60
C ARG A 211 1.74 -43.50 -14.23
N GLN A 212 0.99 -44.47 -13.67
CA GLN A 212 0.52 -44.36 -12.30
C GLN A 212 1.70 -44.38 -11.33
N LEU A 213 2.68 -45.26 -11.59
CA LEU A 213 3.90 -45.33 -10.80
C LEU A 213 4.72 -44.04 -10.91
N ASP A 214 4.89 -43.48 -12.11
CA ASP A 214 5.58 -42.20 -12.32
C ASP A 214 4.92 -41.05 -11.52
N LEU A 215 3.60 -40.90 -11.60
CA LEU A 215 2.92 -39.85 -10.83
C LEU A 215 3.08 -40.06 -9.33
N CYS A 216 2.91 -41.30 -8.85
CA CYS A 216 3.16 -41.69 -7.47
C CYS A 216 4.59 -41.35 -7.02
N ASP A 217 5.59 -41.65 -7.85
CA ASP A 217 6.99 -41.38 -7.59
C ASP A 217 7.28 -39.88 -7.53
N ARG A 218 6.75 -39.10 -8.48
CA ARG A 218 6.89 -37.63 -8.47
C ARG A 218 6.27 -37.01 -7.22
N MET A 219 5.11 -37.47 -6.78
CA MET A 219 4.50 -36.97 -5.54
C MET A 219 5.27 -37.37 -4.29
N LEU A 220 5.81 -38.60 -4.24
CA LEU A 220 6.67 -39.04 -3.14
C LEU A 220 7.97 -38.22 -3.09
N ILE A 221 8.57 -37.94 -4.24
CA ILE A 221 9.74 -37.07 -4.36
C ILE A 221 9.40 -35.67 -3.85
N ALA A 222 8.29 -35.06 -4.29
CA ALA A 222 7.87 -33.74 -3.83
C ALA A 222 7.61 -33.71 -2.31
N GLY A 223 7.00 -34.77 -1.77
CA GLY A 223 6.79 -34.94 -0.33
C GLY A 223 8.08 -34.94 0.49
N LYS A 224 9.21 -35.35 -0.10
CA LYS A 224 10.53 -35.44 0.57
C LYS A 224 11.53 -34.35 0.10
N SER A 225 11.17 -33.53 -0.89
CA SER A 225 12.07 -32.55 -1.50
C SER A 225 12.37 -31.35 -0.59
N ASN A 226 13.53 -30.73 -0.81
CA ASN A 226 13.89 -29.42 -0.28
C ASN A 226 13.35 -28.30 -1.18
N TRP A 227 13.42 -27.06 -0.68
CA TRP A 227 12.94 -25.87 -1.39
C TRP A 227 13.61 -25.65 -2.73
N GLY A 228 14.95 -25.78 -2.82
CA GLY A 228 15.66 -25.59 -4.09
C GLY A 228 15.19 -26.53 -5.21
N THR A 229 15.00 -27.81 -4.87
CA THR A 229 14.49 -28.82 -5.81
C THR A 229 13.05 -28.52 -6.21
N GLU A 230 12.20 -28.16 -5.25
CA GLU A 230 10.81 -27.80 -5.51
C GLU A 230 10.68 -26.57 -6.41
N LEU A 231 11.49 -25.53 -6.19
CA LEU A 231 11.52 -24.32 -7.01
C LEU A 231 11.82 -24.65 -8.48
N GLU A 232 12.80 -25.53 -8.74
CA GLU A 232 13.14 -25.94 -10.10
C GLU A 232 12.00 -26.71 -10.77
N GLU A 233 11.36 -27.65 -10.06
CA GLU A 233 10.21 -28.39 -10.58
C GLU A 233 9.01 -27.50 -10.88
N VAL A 234 8.69 -26.54 -9.98
CA VAL A 234 7.63 -25.56 -10.19
C VAL A 234 7.94 -24.66 -11.39
N ALA A 235 9.19 -24.20 -11.52
CA ALA A 235 9.62 -23.39 -12.66
C ALA A 235 9.48 -24.17 -13.98
N ARG A 236 9.90 -25.44 -13.99
CA ARG A 236 9.80 -26.30 -15.18
C ARG A 236 8.34 -26.54 -15.57
N ALA A 237 7.46 -26.83 -14.60
CA ALA A 237 6.03 -27.03 -14.85
C ALA A 237 5.34 -25.75 -15.34
N GLY A 238 5.57 -24.61 -14.66
CA GLY A 238 4.96 -23.33 -15.03
C GLY A 238 5.39 -22.86 -16.43
N LEU A 239 6.67 -22.99 -16.77
CA LEU A 239 7.17 -22.61 -18.10
C LEU A 239 6.72 -23.56 -19.22
N ALA A 240 6.43 -24.83 -18.91
CA ALA A 240 5.84 -25.77 -19.86
C ALA A 240 4.39 -25.40 -20.21
N LEU A 241 3.65 -24.79 -19.27
CA LEU A 241 2.25 -24.38 -19.45
C LEU A 241 2.08 -22.93 -19.92
N ALA A 242 3.14 -22.13 -19.95
CA ALA A 242 3.07 -20.74 -20.40
C ALA A 242 2.65 -20.63 -21.88
N GLU A 243 1.82 -19.63 -22.21
CA GLU A 243 1.26 -19.40 -23.56
C GLU A 243 2.32 -19.40 -24.68
N ARG A 244 3.53 -18.92 -24.37
CA ARG A 244 4.68 -18.92 -25.28
C ARG A 244 5.80 -19.76 -24.72
N GLN A 245 5.87 -20.99 -25.19
CA GLN A 245 6.88 -21.96 -24.79
C GLN A 245 8.28 -21.62 -25.35
N PRO A 246 9.35 -22.03 -24.65
CA PRO A 246 10.70 -22.03 -25.20
C PRO A 246 10.76 -23.00 -26.40
N GLY A 247 11.08 -22.50 -27.59
CA GLY A 247 11.08 -23.29 -28.82
C GLY A 247 12.16 -24.38 -28.94
N SER A 248 12.88 -24.70 -27.86
CA SER A 248 13.92 -25.74 -27.81
C SER A 248 14.21 -26.15 -26.36
N LEU A 249 14.72 -27.36 -26.13
CA LEU A 249 15.11 -27.85 -24.80
C LEU A 249 16.19 -27.00 -24.13
N GLU A 250 17.18 -26.53 -24.89
CA GLU A 250 18.24 -25.65 -24.38
C GLU A 250 17.67 -24.33 -23.86
N LYS A 251 16.77 -23.69 -24.62
CA LYS A 251 16.04 -22.50 -24.16
C LYS A 251 15.15 -22.79 -22.97
N ALA A 252 14.55 -23.97 -22.88
CA ALA A 252 13.74 -24.36 -21.73
C ALA A 252 14.60 -24.44 -20.46
N SER A 253 15.75 -25.11 -20.54
CA SER A 253 16.72 -25.17 -19.46
C SER A 253 17.24 -23.78 -19.07
N LEU A 254 17.55 -22.93 -20.05
CA LEU A 254 17.98 -21.54 -19.82
C LEU A 254 16.90 -20.71 -19.11
N TRP A 255 15.63 -20.86 -19.48
CA TRP A 255 14.53 -20.11 -18.86
C TRP A 255 14.26 -20.61 -17.44
N THR A 256 14.29 -21.93 -17.23
CA THR A 256 14.22 -22.52 -15.89
C THR A 256 15.36 -22.00 -15.03
N GLN A 257 16.60 -21.99 -15.55
CA GLN A 257 17.77 -21.45 -14.84
C GLN A 257 17.63 -19.96 -14.52
N ALA A 258 17.13 -19.15 -15.46
CA ALA A 258 16.90 -17.72 -15.21
C ALA A 258 15.87 -17.51 -14.08
N PHE A 259 14.81 -18.32 -14.05
CA PHE A 259 13.80 -18.26 -13.00
C PHE A 259 14.34 -18.72 -11.64
N THR A 260 15.07 -19.83 -11.60
CA THR A 260 15.66 -20.35 -10.35
C THR A 260 16.74 -19.42 -9.81
N LEU A 261 17.53 -18.75 -10.65
CA LEU A 261 18.49 -17.74 -10.20
C LEU A 261 17.80 -16.50 -9.61
N ARG A 262 16.61 -16.14 -10.10
CA ARG A 262 15.85 -15.00 -9.61
C ARG A 262 15.29 -15.25 -8.20
N TYR A 263 14.78 -16.45 -7.94
CA TYR A 263 14.03 -16.79 -6.72
C TYR A 263 14.70 -17.84 -5.82
N GLY A 264 15.86 -18.33 -6.21
CA GLY A 264 16.73 -19.21 -5.44
C GLY A 264 18.07 -18.56 -5.10
N GLY A 265 18.99 -19.34 -4.56
CA GLY A 265 20.21 -18.83 -3.95
C GLY A 265 19.97 -18.31 -2.53
N LEU A 266 21.00 -17.73 -1.91
CA LEU A 266 20.92 -17.21 -0.53
C LEU A 266 19.89 -16.08 -0.37
N GLU A 267 19.80 -15.19 -1.36
CA GLU A 267 18.95 -13.99 -1.29
C GLU A 267 18.06 -13.73 -2.51
N GLY A 268 18.19 -14.54 -3.57
CA GLY A 268 17.69 -14.20 -4.91
C GLY A 268 18.59 -13.19 -5.62
N LYS A 269 18.66 -13.25 -6.96
CA LYS A 269 19.37 -12.26 -7.77
C LYS A 269 18.41 -11.22 -8.35
N THR A 270 18.90 -10.03 -8.64
CA THR A 270 18.13 -9.02 -9.38
C THR A 270 17.95 -9.43 -10.85
N LEU A 271 16.97 -8.84 -11.54
CA LEU A 271 16.74 -9.10 -12.96
C LEU A 271 17.98 -8.80 -13.84
N GLN A 272 18.78 -7.81 -13.45
CA GLN A 272 20.00 -7.46 -14.16
C GLN A 272 21.09 -8.52 -13.96
N GLU A 273 21.35 -8.91 -12.71
CA GLU A 273 22.38 -9.92 -12.39
C GLU A 273 22.05 -11.29 -13.01
N VAL A 274 20.78 -11.68 -13.03
CA VAL A 274 20.35 -12.90 -13.74
C VAL A 274 20.67 -12.75 -15.23
N GLY A 275 20.29 -11.62 -15.82
CA GLY A 275 20.55 -11.34 -17.23
C GLY A 275 22.02 -11.45 -17.60
N ASP A 276 22.90 -10.88 -16.78
CA ASP A 276 24.34 -10.91 -17.00
C ASP A 276 24.90 -12.35 -16.90
N LEU A 277 24.38 -13.17 -15.98
CA LEU A 277 24.84 -14.56 -15.79
C LEU A 277 24.38 -15.51 -16.91
N VAL A 278 23.15 -15.37 -17.38
CA VAL A 278 22.58 -16.25 -18.43
C VAL A 278 22.60 -15.62 -19.82
N SER A 279 23.30 -14.50 -20.00
CA SER A 279 23.40 -13.76 -21.26
C SER A 279 22.03 -13.37 -21.86
N LEU A 280 21.12 -12.90 -21.00
CA LEU A 280 19.81 -12.38 -21.39
C LEU A 280 19.68 -10.90 -20.98
N THR A 281 18.90 -10.12 -21.73
CA THR A 281 18.57 -8.76 -21.29
C THR A 281 17.69 -8.79 -20.03
N ARG A 282 17.81 -7.76 -19.17
CA ARG A 282 16.92 -7.56 -18.00
C ARG A 282 15.43 -7.72 -18.34
N GLU A 283 15.01 -7.10 -19.45
CA GLU A 283 13.62 -7.17 -19.90
C GLU A 283 13.21 -8.59 -20.30
N ARG A 284 14.14 -9.37 -20.87
CA ARG A 284 13.86 -10.77 -21.19
C ARG A 284 13.70 -11.63 -19.94
N VAL A 285 14.52 -11.41 -18.91
CA VAL A 285 14.37 -12.10 -17.61
C VAL A 285 13.01 -11.77 -17.00
N ARG A 286 12.62 -10.48 -16.97
CA ARG A 286 11.29 -10.05 -16.48
C ARG A 286 10.14 -10.80 -17.17
N GLN A 287 10.18 -10.87 -18.51
CA GLN A 287 9.17 -11.58 -19.29
C GLN A 287 9.12 -13.09 -18.99
N ILE A 288 10.26 -13.74 -18.73
CA ILE A 288 10.30 -15.16 -18.36
C ILE A 288 9.67 -15.35 -16.98
N THR A 289 10.02 -14.49 -16.01
CA THR A 289 9.48 -14.58 -14.65
C THR A 289 7.98 -14.33 -14.61
N GLU A 290 7.50 -13.30 -15.30
CA GLU A 290 6.06 -12.99 -15.38
C GLU A 290 5.28 -14.14 -15.97
N ARG A 291 5.73 -14.72 -17.09
CA ARG A 291 5.06 -15.87 -17.70
C ARG A 291 4.95 -17.08 -16.79
N CYS A 292 6.01 -17.36 -16.02
CA CYS A 292 5.98 -18.47 -15.09
C CYS A 292 4.98 -18.20 -13.96
N PHE A 293 4.94 -16.97 -13.42
CA PHE A 293 3.92 -16.60 -12.44
C PHE A 293 2.53 -16.61 -13.03
N ASP A 294 2.30 -16.09 -14.23
CA ASP A 294 1.00 -16.10 -14.88
C ASP A 294 0.47 -17.54 -15.00
N ALA A 295 1.34 -18.50 -15.36
CA ALA A 295 0.98 -19.92 -15.38
C ALA A 295 0.65 -20.47 -13.97
N ILE A 296 1.43 -20.12 -12.95
CA ILE A 296 1.20 -20.54 -11.55
C ILE A 296 -0.03 -19.84 -10.92
N HIS A 297 -0.44 -18.68 -11.41
CA HIS A 297 -1.65 -18.00 -10.94
C HIS A 297 -2.89 -18.47 -11.70
N ALA A 298 -2.74 -18.80 -12.99
CA ALA A 298 -3.80 -19.37 -13.81
C ALA A 298 -4.17 -20.81 -13.41
N SER A 299 -3.26 -21.51 -12.72
CA SER A 299 -3.43 -22.90 -12.29
C SER A 299 -2.69 -23.10 -10.98
N SER A 300 -3.28 -23.76 -10.00
CA SER A 300 -2.69 -23.85 -8.66
C SER A 300 -1.33 -24.60 -8.67
N ALA A 301 -0.52 -24.34 -7.65
CA ALA A 301 0.69 -25.12 -7.41
C ALA A 301 0.87 -25.35 -5.91
N ALA A 302 0.68 -26.59 -5.48
CA ALA A 302 1.08 -27.08 -4.18
C ALA A 302 2.59 -26.87 -4.04
N MET A 303 3.07 -26.46 -2.87
CA MET A 303 4.50 -26.21 -2.61
C MET A 303 4.89 -26.71 -1.20
N PRO A 304 4.77 -28.04 -0.94
CA PRO A 304 5.03 -28.60 0.39
C PRO A 304 6.43 -28.30 0.94
N ALA A 305 7.47 -28.19 0.11
CA ALA A 305 8.81 -27.89 0.61
C ALA A 305 8.92 -26.42 1.06
N LEU A 306 8.35 -25.49 0.29
CA LEU A 306 8.22 -24.09 0.69
C LEU A 306 7.42 -23.95 1.99
N ASP A 307 6.26 -24.60 2.08
CA ASP A 307 5.40 -24.55 3.26
C ASP A 307 6.12 -25.09 4.51
N ARG A 308 6.90 -26.19 4.36
CA ARG A 308 7.75 -26.72 5.44
C ARG A 308 8.84 -25.74 5.86
N VAL A 309 9.56 -25.13 4.90
CA VAL A 309 10.60 -24.13 5.19
C VAL A 309 10.00 -22.95 5.95
N LEU A 310 8.88 -22.40 5.49
CA LEU A 310 8.21 -21.26 6.11
C LEU A 310 7.70 -21.62 7.51
N SER A 311 7.07 -22.78 7.68
CA SER A 311 6.64 -23.26 9.00
C SER A 311 7.84 -23.47 9.95
N ALA A 312 8.92 -24.11 9.50
CA ALA A 312 10.12 -24.30 10.30
C ALA A 312 10.77 -22.97 10.68
N SER A 313 10.86 -22.02 9.74
CA SER A 313 11.40 -20.68 9.98
C SER A 313 10.60 -19.91 11.04
N SER A 314 9.28 -20.06 11.08
CA SER A 314 8.43 -19.45 12.10
C SER A 314 8.75 -19.94 13.51
N ARG A 315 9.24 -21.18 13.67
CA ARG A 315 9.56 -21.78 14.98
C ARG A 315 10.89 -21.28 15.54
N ILE A 316 11.83 -20.95 14.67
CA ILE A 316 13.17 -20.46 15.04
C ILE A 316 13.26 -18.93 15.08
N ALA A 317 12.24 -18.22 14.57
CA ALA A 317 12.20 -16.77 14.62
C ALA A 317 11.94 -16.23 16.05
N PRO A 318 12.56 -15.10 16.45
CA PRO A 318 13.45 -14.25 15.65
C PRO A 318 14.88 -14.81 15.55
N SER A 319 15.47 -14.79 14.35
CA SER A 319 16.85 -15.23 14.12
C SER A 319 17.49 -14.52 12.91
N SER A 320 18.82 -14.39 12.89
CA SER A 320 19.54 -13.73 11.79
C SER A 320 19.47 -14.54 10.50
N LEU A 321 19.56 -13.90 9.33
CA LEU A 321 19.56 -14.63 8.04
C LEU A 321 20.62 -15.74 7.95
N PRO A 322 21.90 -15.51 8.34
CA PRO A 322 22.91 -16.58 8.31
C PRO A 322 22.56 -17.75 9.21
N GLU A 323 22.08 -17.48 10.43
CA GLU A 323 21.71 -18.51 11.39
C GLU A 323 20.50 -19.32 10.91
N CYS A 324 19.49 -18.67 10.33
CA CYS A 324 18.36 -19.36 9.70
C CYS A 324 18.82 -20.26 8.56
N ASN A 325 19.75 -19.81 7.71
CA ASN A 325 20.24 -20.62 6.60
C ASN A 325 20.99 -21.87 7.08
N ILE A 326 21.72 -21.77 8.19
CA ILE A 326 22.40 -22.91 8.82
C ILE A 326 21.37 -23.88 9.42
N GLN A 327 20.44 -23.40 10.24
CA GLN A 327 19.46 -24.25 10.93
C GLN A 327 18.44 -24.90 9.98
N LEU A 328 18.15 -24.26 8.84
CA LEU A 328 17.18 -24.74 7.85
C LEU A 328 17.84 -25.38 6.62
N ALA A 329 19.15 -25.64 6.65
CA ALA A 329 19.91 -26.13 5.49
C ALA A 329 19.27 -27.36 4.82
N ASP A 330 18.82 -28.34 5.61
CA ASP A 330 18.17 -29.56 5.10
C ASP A 330 16.84 -29.28 4.38
N PHE A 331 16.08 -28.28 4.86
CA PHE A 331 14.81 -27.89 4.26
C PHE A 331 15.01 -26.98 3.04
N LEU A 332 16.04 -26.14 3.05
CA LEU A 332 16.34 -25.18 1.99
C LEU A 332 17.00 -25.85 0.78
N GLY A 333 17.94 -26.76 1.02
CA GLY A 333 18.82 -27.35 0.00
C GLY A 333 20.11 -26.56 -0.19
N GLU A 334 21.10 -27.20 -0.81
CA GLU A 334 22.44 -26.65 -0.99
C GLU A 334 22.41 -25.31 -1.76
N GLY A 335 23.11 -24.30 -1.22
CA GLY A 335 23.21 -22.97 -1.83
C GLY A 335 21.94 -22.11 -1.76
N GLN A 336 20.86 -22.57 -1.12
CA GLN A 336 19.60 -21.84 -0.97
C GLN A 336 19.51 -21.11 0.36
N GLY A 337 18.76 -20.00 0.40
CA GLY A 337 18.55 -19.23 1.62
C GLY A 337 17.09 -18.89 1.89
N ILE A 338 16.77 -18.69 3.17
CA ILE A 338 15.42 -18.41 3.65
C ILE A 338 14.84 -17.12 3.08
N LYS A 339 15.68 -16.11 2.83
CA LYS A 339 15.23 -14.85 2.23
C LYS A 339 14.64 -15.07 0.83
N ALA A 340 15.31 -15.86 -0.01
CA ALA A 340 14.84 -16.16 -1.36
C ALA A 340 13.48 -16.90 -1.33
N ALA A 341 13.31 -17.84 -0.40
CA ALA A 341 12.05 -18.55 -0.18
C ALA A 341 10.91 -17.61 0.29
N ILE A 342 11.19 -16.68 1.22
CA ILE A 342 10.22 -15.67 1.67
C ILE A 342 9.83 -14.74 0.52
N ASP A 343 10.80 -14.24 -0.24
CA ASP A 343 10.56 -13.33 -1.37
C ASP A 343 9.74 -14.03 -2.48
N PHE A 344 9.97 -15.32 -2.70
CA PHE A 344 9.17 -16.11 -3.64
C PHE A 344 7.73 -16.31 -3.16
N ALA A 345 7.53 -16.63 -1.87
CA ALA A 345 6.19 -16.74 -1.29
C ALA A 345 5.40 -15.43 -1.42
N LEU A 346 6.05 -14.29 -1.15
CA LEU A 346 5.46 -12.96 -1.34
C LEU A 346 5.15 -12.67 -2.82
N ALA A 347 6.03 -13.06 -3.74
CA ALA A 347 5.80 -12.89 -5.18
C ALA A 347 4.60 -13.71 -5.70
N LEU A 348 4.27 -14.83 -5.04
CA LEU A 348 3.06 -15.61 -5.30
C LEU A 348 1.80 -15.05 -4.62
N GLY A 349 1.91 -13.95 -3.87
CA GLY A 349 0.82 -13.44 -3.04
C GLY A 349 0.44 -14.35 -1.87
N LYS A 350 1.30 -15.29 -1.48
CA LYS A 350 1.11 -16.11 -0.27
C LYS A 350 1.59 -15.35 0.95
N SER A 351 0.93 -15.56 2.09
CA SER A 351 1.35 -15.01 3.39
C SER A 351 2.38 -15.94 4.05
N PRO A 352 3.68 -15.59 4.09
CA PRO A 352 4.73 -16.52 4.55
C PRO A 352 4.75 -16.81 6.06
N GLY A 353 3.98 -16.08 6.88
CA GLY A 353 4.03 -16.22 8.36
C GLY A 353 5.34 -15.75 9.00
N VAL A 354 6.33 -15.35 8.20
CA VAL A 354 7.62 -14.77 8.58
C VAL A 354 8.03 -13.67 7.60
N LEU A 355 8.79 -12.67 8.06
CA LEU A 355 9.31 -11.58 7.22
C LEU A 355 10.77 -11.30 7.54
N VAL A 356 11.48 -10.64 6.62
CA VAL A 356 12.84 -10.15 6.86
C VAL A 356 12.78 -8.70 7.35
N ALA A 357 13.27 -8.46 8.57
CA ALA A 357 13.34 -7.14 9.20
C ALA A 357 14.77 -6.83 9.65
N LYS A 358 15.21 -5.58 9.48
CA LYS A 358 16.54 -5.14 9.93
C LYS A 358 16.50 -4.79 11.42
N HIS A 359 17.29 -5.49 12.22
CA HIS A 359 17.43 -5.24 13.65
C HIS A 359 18.77 -4.58 13.96
N ARG A 360 18.77 -3.57 14.85
CA ARG A 360 20.01 -2.96 15.34
C ARG A 360 20.59 -3.87 16.43
N ILE A 361 21.78 -4.42 16.18
CA ILE A 361 22.52 -5.22 17.14
C ILE A 361 23.74 -4.42 17.58
N SER A 362 24.01 -4.41 18.88
CA SER A 362 25.21 -3.79 19.44
C SER A 362 26.41 -4.70 19.20
N THR A 363 27.38 -4.24 18.43
CA THR A 363 28.67 -4.90 18.20
C THR A 363 29.80 -4.13 18.91
N LEU A 364 30.98 -4.72 19.03
CA LEU A 364 32.17 -4.05 19.59
C LEU A 364 32.59 -2.80 18.80
N SER A 365 32.14 -2.66 17.55
CA SER A 365 32.37 -1.54 16.63
C SER A 365 31.20 -0.54 16.54
N GLY A 366 30.17 -0.69 17.37
CA GLY A 366 28.96 0.14 17.35
C GLY A 366 27.69 -0.63 16.96
N TYR A 367 26.63 0.07 16.58
CA TYR A 367 25.37 -0.57 16.17
C TYR A 367 25.38 -0.94 14.69
N GLU A 368 25.12 -2.21 14.39
CA GLU A 368 24.97 -2.71 13.02
C GLU A 368 23.53 -3.15 12.75
N LEU A 369 23.02 -2.89 11.54
CA LEU A 369 21.71 -3.35 11.09
C LEU A 369 21.84 -4.72 10.45
N ILE A 370 21.46 -5.77 11.16
CA ILE A 370 21.51 -7.15 10.67
C ILE A 370 20.12 -7.58 10.21
N PRO A 371 19.97 -8.17 9.01
CA PRO A 371 18.70 -8.71 8.56
C PRO A 371 18.36 -9.98 9.34
N CYS A 372 17.17 -9.98 9.96
CA CYS A 372 16.66 -11.10 10.73
C CYS A 372 15.32 -11.57 10.17
N VAL A 373 15.10 -12.89 10.18
CA VAL A 373 13.78 -13.48 10.04
C VAL A 373 13.04 -13.25 11.34
N VAL A 374 11.90 -12.58 11.25
CA VAL A 374 10.96 -12.41 12.36
C VAL A 374 9.67 -13.14 12.01
N LYS A 375 8.92 -13.58 13.03
CA LYS A 375 7.55 -13.99 12.81
C LYS A 375 6.84 -12.82 12.15
N ALA A 376 6.08 -13.10 11.10
CA ALA A 376 4.95 -12.26 10.76
C ALA A 376 3.93 -12.51 11.86
N SER A 377 4.22 -12.07 13.10
CA SER A 377 3.16 -11.49 13.89
C SER A 377 2.49 -10.55 12.91
N GLU A 378 1.17 -10.65 12.70
CA GLU A 378 0.49 -9.44 12.30
C GLU A 378 1.01 -8.38 13.27
N PRO A 379 1.79 -7.38 12.84
CA PRO A 379 1.73 -6.14 13.58
C PRO A 379 0.34 -5.68 13.20
N SER A 380 -0.65 -6.21 13.90
CA SER A 380 -2.07 -5.95 13.71
C SER A 380 -2.13 -4.46 13.44
N GLY A 381 -2.61 -4.04 12.25
CA GLY A 381 -2.15 -2.82 11.58
C GLY A 381 -2.04 -1.57 12.48
N TRP A 382 -2.81 -1.55 13.57
CA TRP A 382 -2.66 -0.69 14.73
C TRP A 382 -1.24 -0.52 15.30
N LEU A 383 -0.31 -1.50 15.27
CA LEU A 383 1.06 -1.35 15.78
C LEU A 383 1.95 -0.50 14.85
N GLN A 384 1.81 -0.66 13.54
CA GLN A 384 2.45 0.24 12.57
C GLN A 384 1.83 1.64 12.65
N VAL A 385 0.51 1.70 12.82
CA VAL A 385 -0.20 2.96 13.09
C VAL A 385 0.34 3.62 14.37
N ALA A 386 0.54 2.86 15.46
CA ALA A 386 1.10 3.36 16.71
C ALA A 386 2.51 3.95 16.55
N LEU A 387 3.40 3.25 15.84
CA LEU A 387 4.74 3.76 15.53
C LEU A 387 4.68 5.01 14.65
N SER A 388 3.78 5.05 13.66
CA SER A 388 3.61 6.21 12.79
C SER A 388 3.10 7.44 13.55
N ILE A 389 2.11 7.26 14.44
CA ILE A 389 1.58 8.31 15.31
C ILE A 389 2.67 8.81 16.25
N ALA A 390 3.40 7.90 16.92
CA ALA A 390 4.47 8.27 17.83
C ALA A 390 5.55 9.10 17.13
N ARG A 391 5.99 8.69 15.93
CA ARG A 391 6.95 9.45 15.12
C ARG A 391 6.41 10.81 14.69
N GLN A 392 5.16 10.88 14.24
CA GLN A 392 4.54 12.15 13.83
C GLN A 392 4.46 13.15 15.01
N GLU A 393 4.08 12.67 16.19
CA GLU A 393 4.05 13.49 17.40
C GLU A 393 5.46 13.99 17.78
N ILE A 394 6.47 13.10 17.70
CA ILE A 394 7.86 13.44 18.00
C ILE A 394 8.46 14.41 16.97
N LEU A 395 8.14 14.27 15.68
CA LEU A 395 8.55 15.26 14.67
C LEU A 395 7.90 16.64 14.90
N THR A 396 6.80 16.69 15.64
CA THR A 396 6.12 17.95 15.93
C THR A 396 6.61 18.59 17.22
N VAL A 397 6.60 17.84 18.32
CA VAL A 397 6.85 18.34 19.69
C VAL A 397 8.19 17.87 20.25
N GLY A 398 8.85 16.89 19.63
CA GLY A 398 10.09 16.29 20.12
C GLY A 398 9.89 15.20 21.16
N CYS A 399 8.67 15.00 21.67
CA CYS A 399 8.33 13.92 22.60
C CYS A 399 6.83 13.59 22.55
N THR A 400 6.44 12.45 23.13
CA THR A 400 5.04 12.08 23.32
C THR A 400 4.83 11.20 24.55
N ASN A 401 3.59 10.82 24.83
CA ASN A 401 3.19 9.99 25.97
C ASN A 401 2.47 8.71 25.50
N PHE A 402 2.73 7.59 26.16
CA PHE A 402 2.07 6.31 25.85
C PHE A 402 0.55 6.38 25.83
N VAL A 403 -0.08 7.06 26.80
CA VAL A 403 -1.54 7.20 26.88
C VAL A 403 -2.09 7.98 25.69
N ARG A 404 -1.34 9.00 25.25
CA ARG A 404 -1.72 9.82 24.10
C ARG A 404 -1.64 9.02 22.80
N VAL A 405 -0.57 8.27 22.60
CA VAL A 405 -0.44 7.39 21.42
C VAL A 405 -1.57 6.35 21.42
N ALA A 406 -1.87 5.75 22.56
CA ALA A 406 -2.98 4.79 22.67
C ALA A 406 -4.35 5.41 22.33
N GLY A 407 -4.62 6.63 22.80
CA GLY A 407 -5.86 7.35 22.47
C GLY A 407 -6.00 7.62 20.98
N LEU A 408 -4.92 8.10 20.33
CA LEU A 408 -4.91 8.37 18.89
C LEU A 408 -4.98 7.09 18.05
N VAL A 409 -4.38 5.99 18.52
CA VAL A 409 -4.52 4.67 17.90
C VAL A 409 -5.97 4.21 18.00
N ALA A 410 -6.61 4.35 19.17
CA ALA A 410 -7.99 3.96 19.36
C ALA A 410 -8.95 4.77 18.49
N GLU A 411 -8.71 6.07 18.34
CA GLU A 411 -9.45 6.95 17.44
C GLU A 411 -9.31 6.51 15.96
N GLN A 412 -8.09 6.21 15.51
CA GLN A 412 -7.85 5.81 14.12
C GLN A 412 -8.30 4.38 13.79
N THR A 413 -8.22 3.47 14.77
CA THR A 413 -8.53 2.05 14.56
C THR A 413 -9.92 1.63 15.03
N GLY A 414 -10.63 2.51 15.75
CA GLY A 414 -11.96 2.26 16.31
C GLY A 414 -11.99 1.35 17.53
N GLU A 415 -10.84 0.93 18.06
CA GLU A 415 -10.73 -0.06 19.14
C GLU A 415 -9.66 0.32 20.17
N VAL A 416 -9.96 0.14 21.46
CA VAL A 416 -8.98 0.29 22.53
C VAL A 416 -8.03 -0.92 22.51
N LYS A 417 -6.74 -0.64 22.35
CA LYS A 417 -5.69 -1.66 22.24
C LYS A 417 -4.96 -1.86 23.57
N ASP A 418 -4.27 -3.00 23.71
CA ASP A 418 -3.50 -3.31 24.90
C ASP A 418 -2.33 -2.34 25.10
N MET A 419 -2.29 -1.73 26.28
CA MET A 419 -1.26 -0.76 26.67
C MET A 419 0.11 -1.38 26.89
N GLU A 420 0.17 -2.65 27.31
CA GLU A 420 1.45 -3.30 27.59
C GLU A 420 2.15 -3.68 26.29
N ALA A 421 1.42 -4.26 25.33
CA ALA A 421 1.90 -4.47 23.97
C ALA A 421 2.37 -3.16 23.30
N LEU A 422 1.62 -2.06 23.45
CA LEU A 422 2.01 -0.75 22.92
C LEU A 422 3.33 -0.26 23.52
N ARG A 423 3.51 -0.39 24.84
CA ARG A 423 4.75 0.00 25.52
C ARG A 423 5.93 -0.80 25.02
N GLN A 424 5.79 -2.12 24.92
CA GLN A 424 6.86 -3.01 24.47
C GLN A 424 7.34 -2.61 23.07
N VAL A 425 6.40 -2.45 22.12
CA VAL A 425 6.73 -2.11 20.72
C VAL A 425 7.40 -0.75 20.60
N LEU A 426 6.93 0.25 21.35
CA LEU A 426 7.51 1.59 21.32
C LEU A 426 8.88 1.64 22.03
N GLN A 427 9.10 0.82 23.06
CA GLN A 427 10.41 0.70 23.74
C GLN A 427 11.47 0.06 22.84
N GLU A 428 11.05 -0.85 21.95
CA GLU A 428 11.91 -1.48 20.94
C GLU A 428 12.21 -0.53 19.75
N ALA A 429 11.54 0.62 19.65
CA ALA A 429 11.74 1.56 18.57
C ALA A 429 13.14 2.21 18.62
N PRO A 430 13.79 2.46 17.46
CA PRO A 430 15.10 3.07 17.42
C PRO A 430 15.14 4.43 18.13
N GLY A 431 16.15 4.61 18.99
CA GLY A 431 16.36 5.85 19.75
C GLY A 431 15.30 6.13 20.81
N PHE A 432 14.55 5.10 21.23
CA PHE A 432 13.65 5.21 22.37
C PHE A 432 14.40 5.65 23.62
N GLU A 433 13.95 6.76 24.19
CA GLU A 433 14.47 7.28 25.44
C GLU A 433 13.32 7.82 26.30
N ARG A 434 13.32 7.48 27.58
CA ARG A 434 12.35 8.02 28.55
C ARG A 434 12.76 9.42 28.96
N ILE A 435 11.77 10.31 29.08
CA ILE A 435 11.95 11.68 29.51
C ILE A 435 11.33 11.84 30.89
N GLY A 436 12.17 12.05 31.91
CA GLY A 436 11.73 12.21 33.30
C GLY A 436 11.46 10.87 34.02
N GLY A 437 10.53 10.92 34.98
CA GLY A 437 10.19 9.80 35.88
C GLY A 437 9.18 8.80 35.31
N THR A 438 8.24 8.34 36.15
CA THR A 438 7.29 7.24 35.85
C THR A 438 6.16 7.58 34.87
N ASP A 439 6.08 8.83 34.41
CA ASP A 439 4.84 9.40 33.84
C ASP A 439 4.59 9.02 32.37
N GLY A 440 5.41 8.14 31.80
CA GLY A 440 5.18 7.55 30.48
C GLY A 440 5.55 8.42 29.29
N TRP A 441 6.34 9.48 29.49
CA TRP A 441 6.86 10.34 28.43
C TRP A 441 8.15 9.80 27.81
N PHE A 442 8.26 9.91 26.49
CA PHE A 442 9.41 9.41 25.75
C PHE A 442 9.69 10.23 24.48
N THR A 443 10.91 10.08 23.95
CA THR A 443 11.34 10.54 22.62
C THR A 443 11.92 9.37 21.82
N LEU A 444 12.12 9.60 20.52
CA LEU A 444 12.83 8.75 19.56
C LEU A 444 14.02 9.55 18.96
N VAL A 445 14.80 8.94 18.05
CA VAL A 445 15.98 9.58 17.39
C VAL A 445 15.67 10.97 16.81
N ASP A 446 14.45 11.19 16.33
CA ASP A 446 14.08 12.39 15.57
C ASP A 446 13.75 13.62 16.43
N GLY A 447 13.81 13.51 17.77
CA GLY A 447 13.31 14.56 18.68
C GLY A 447 13.94 15.95 18.50
N GLU A 448 15.24 16.02 18.19
CA GLU A 448 15.95 17.28 17.92
C GLU A 448 15.66 17.87 16.52
N SER A 449 15.13 17.06 15.61
CA SER A 449 14.70 17.52 14.27
C SER A 449 13.27 18.06 14.26
N SER A 450 12.63 18.12 15.43
CA SER A 450 11.22 18.48 15.55
C SER A 450 10.91 19.94 15.21
N ALA A 451 9.65 20.21 14.87
CA ALA A 451 9.15 21.57 14.66
C ALA A 451 9.31 22.43 15.93
N LEU A 452 9.19 21.82 17.12
CA LEU A 452 9.53 22.47 18.39
C LEU A 452 11.00 22.91 18.42
N ALA A 453 11.93 22.02 18.08
CA ALA A 453 13.36 22.33 18.08
C ALA A 453 13.67 23.50 17.13
N ALA A 454 13.06 23.51 15.94
CA ALA A 454 13.19 24.64 15.01
C ALA A 454 12.71 25.97 15.61
N ARG A 455 11.58 25.96 16.33
CA ARG A 455 11.07 27.15 17.03
C ARG A 455 11.99 27.62 18.15
N ILE A 456 12.51 26.69 18.94
CA ILE A 456 13.45 27.03 20.01
C ILE A 456 14.75 27.58 19.41
N ARG A 457 15.24 27.06 18.28
CA ARG A 457 16.38 27.66 17.56
C ARG A 457 16.10 29.12 17.17
N LYS A 458 14.91 29.43 16.65
CA LYS A 458 14.51 30.83 16.36
C LYS A 458 14.52 31.70 17.62
N LEU A 459 13.91 31.24 18.71
CA LEU A 459 13.92 31.95 20.00
C LEU A 459 15.36 32.19 20.51
N MET A 460 16.19 31.15 20.48
CA MET A 460 17.58 31.24 20.94
C MET A 460 18.46 32.11 20.03
N SER A 461 18.10 32.29 18.75
CA SER A 461 18.81 33.21 17.84
C SER A 461 18.58 34.69 18.16
N VAL A 462 17.48 35.01 18.84
CA VAL A 462 17.15 36.38 19.26
C VAL A 462 17.40 36.63 20.74
N ALA A 463 17.42 35.59 21.58
CA ALA A 463 17.70 35.73 23.00
C ALA A 463 19.14 36.24 23.24
N THR A 464 19.30 37.23 24.13
CA THR A 464 20.60 37.80 24.49
C THR A 464 21.17 37.22 25.78
N SER A 465 20.36 36.47 26.54
CA SER A 465 20.70 35.86 27.83
C SER A 465 20.03 34.49 27.97
N THR A 466 20.11 33.87 29.16
CA THR A 466 19.46 32.58 29.40
C THR A 466 17.94 32.72 29.45
N VAL A 467 17.23 31.76 28.83
CA VAL A 467 15.77 31.74 28.74
C VAL A 467 15.21 30.74 29.74
N ASN A 468 14.31 31.17 30.63
CA ASN A 468 13.62 30.29 31.57
C ASN A 468 12.64 29.37 30.81
N ILE A 469 12.50 28.11 31.24
CA ILE A 469 11.50 27.16 30.74
C ILE A 469 10.08 27.76 30.67
N ASP A 470 9.69 28.63 31.60
CA ASP A 470 8.37 29.27 31.61
C ASP A 470 8.14 30.17 30.38
N VAL A 471 9.20 30.81 29.88
CA VAL A 471 9.15 31.62 28.65
C VAL A 471 8.95 30.72 27.44
N ILE A 472 9.61 29.56 27.41
CA ILE A 472 9.46 28.57 26.33
C ILE A 472 8.04 28.01 26.35
N VAL A 473 7.51 27.64 27.53
CA VAL A 473 6.12 27.17 27.66
C VAL A 473 5.13 28.24 27.22
N THR A 474 5.32 29.49 27.65
CA THR A 474 4.46 30.61 27.25
C THR A 474 4.49 30.82 25.73
N MET A 475 5.66 30.75 25.11
CA MET A 475 5.81 30.84 23.65
C MET A 475 5.03 29.74 22.91
N LEU A 476 4.98 28.53 23.47
CA LEU A 476 4.23 27.42 22.86
C LEU A 476 2.73 27.56 23.04
N VAL A 477 2.29 27.98 24.24
CA VAL A 477 0.86 28.06 24.59
C VAL A 477 0.17 29.27 23.96
N THR A 478 0.91 30.33 23.68
CA THR A 478 0.37 31.53 23.01
C THR A 478 0.34 31.44 21.49
N ASP A 479 0.84 30.34 20.94
CA ASP A 479 0.87 30.13 19.49
C ASP A 479 -0.38 29.36 19.01
N ASP A 480 -1.43 30.12 18.71
CA ASP A 480 -2.70 29.56 18.28
C ASP A 480 -2.57 28.74 16.99
N GLN A 481 -1.68 29.14 16.07
CA GLN A 481 -1.46 28.40 14.83
C GLN A 481 -0.71 27.09 15.06
N TRP A 482 0.19 27.04 16.02
CA TRP A 482 0.92 25.83 16.35
C TRP A 482 0.05 24.87 17.16
N LEU A 483 -0.79 25.35 18.08
CA LEU A 483 -1.67 24.49 18.89
C LEU A 483 -2.92 24.01 18.17
N TYR A 484 -3.55 24.88 17.38
CA TYR A 484 -4.90 24.66 16.81
C TYR A 484 -4.91 24.53 15.29
N ARG A 485 -3.75 24.29 14.65
CA ARG A 485 -3.65 24.15 13.17
C ARG A 485 -4.65 23.15 12.60
N ASP A 486 -4.87 22.06 13.33
CA ASP A 486 -5.82 20.99 13.01
C ASP A 486 -6.79 20.86 14.18
N VAL A 487 -8.03 21.37 14.01
CA VAL A 487 -9.07 21.35 15.05
C VAL A 487 -9.39 19.90 15.51
N GLU A 488 -9.15 18.91 14.65
CA GLU A 488 -9.34 17.49 14.93
C GLU A 488 -8.18 16.87 15.73
N LYS A 489 -6.96 17.43 15.70
CA LYS A 489 -5.76 16.85 16.32
C LYS A 489 -5.03 17.88 17.19
N SER A 490 -5.65 18.23 18.32
CA SER A 490 -5.02 19.13 19.29
C SER A 490 -3.66 18.59 19.74
N ARG A 491 -2.64 19.44 19.72
CA ARG A 491 -1.28 19.08 20.14
C ARG A 491 -1.17 19.15 21.65
N ALA A 492 -0.61 18.11 22.27
CA ALA A 492 -0.36 18.14 23.70
C ALA A 492 0.94 18.92 23.98
N VAL A 493 0.83 20.02 24.73
CA VAL A 493 2.01 20.70 25.29
C VAL A 493 2.53 19.82 26.43
N PRO A 494 3.79 19.36 26.39
CA PRO A 494 4.33 18.56 27.47
C PRO A 494 4.46 19.40 28.76
N PRO A 495 4.27 18.79 29.94
CA PRO A 495 4.50 19.48 31.22
C PRO A 495 5.91 20.09 31.29
N SER A 496 6.07 21.20 32.00
CA SER A 496 7.34 21.95 32.06
C SER A 496 8.55 21.10 32.45
N HIS A 497 8.37 20.11 33.35
CA HIS A 497 9.44 19.21 33.76
C HIS A 497 9.84 18.20 32.66
N VAL A 498 8.89 17.75 31.85
CA VAL A 498 9.14 16.90 30.68
C VAL A 498 9.84 17.71 29.60
N LEU A 499 9.36 18.92 29.32
CA LEU A 499 9.98 19.81 28.36
C LEU A 499 11.43 20.13 28.76
N ALA A 500 11.67 20.51 30.03
CA ALA A 500 13.02 20.72 30.53
C ALA A 500 13.89 19.46 30.41
N GLY A 501 13.33 18.28 30.67
CA GLY A 501 13.99 16.99 30.48
C GLY A 501 14.36 16.71 29.03
N LEU A 502 13.50 17.08 28.07
CA LEU A 502 13.76 16.97 26.63
C LEU A 502 14.88 17.92 26.20
N LEU A 503 14.79 19.20 26.56
CA LEU A 503 15.75 20.23 26.16
C LEU A 503 17.18 19.97 26.66
N LYS A 504 17.31 19.35 27.83
CA LYS A 504 18.61 18.93 28.39
C LYS A 504 19.34 17.90 27.53
N ARG A 505 18.64 17.20 26.64
CA ARG A 505 19.20 16.17 25.75
C ARG A 505 19.71 16.75 24.42
N TRP A 506 19.35 17.98 24.09
CA TRP A 506 19.79 18.59 22.83
C TRP A 506 21.19 19.16 23.01
N ASP A 507 22.15 18.61 22.26
CA ASP A 507 23.57 18.91 22.44
C ASP A 507 23.93 20.38 22.21
N TRP A 508 23.15 21.10 21.41
CA TRP A 508 23.33 22.53 21.14
C TRP A 508 22.77 23.44 22.24
N LEU A 509 22.06 22.89 23.23
CA LEU A 509 21.58 23.63 24.40
C LEU A 509 22.44 23.37 25.64
N GLU A 510 22.55 24.39 26.48
CA GLU A 510 23.12 24.30 27.81
C GLU A 510 22.07 24.73 28.83
N SER A 511 21.87 23.92 29.86
CA SER A 511 20.94 24.20 30.96
C SER A 511 21.69 24.56 32.24
N ASP A 512 21.19 25.54 32.99
CA ASP A 512 21.64 25.79 34.36
C ASP A 512 20.85 24.99 35.42
N LYS A 513 21.20 25.18 36.71
CA LYS A 513 20.53 24.51 37.85
C LYS A 513 19.08 24.96 38.07
N HIS A 514 18.62 26.02 37.40
CA HIS A 514 17.30 26.62 37.56
C HIS A 514 16.40 26.42 36.33
N ASN A 515 16.72 25.45 35.47
CA ASN A 515 16.01 25.18 34.20
C ASN A 515 15.97 26.41 33.27
N LYS A 516 17.05 27.21 33.26
CA LYS A 516 17.27 28.20 32.21
C LYS A 516 18.18 27.62 31.14
N PHE A 517 17.88 27.96 29.89
CA PHE A 517 18.55 27.41 28.72
C PHE A 517 19.24 28.51 27.93
N ARG A 518 20.41 28.22 27.38
CA ARG A 518 21.08 29.04 26.36
C ARG A 518 21.62 28.15 25.24
N SER A 519 21.79 28.73 24.07
CA SER A 519 22.51 28.06 22.98
C SER A 519 24.00 27.98 23.30
N ARG A 520 24.63 26.84 23.04
CA ARG A 520 26.10 26.67 23.16
C ARG A 520 26.85 27.38 22.05
N THR A 521 26.22 27.51 20.89
CA THR A 521 26.78 28.18 19.71
C THR A 521 25.94 29.39 19.34
N VAL A 522 26.57 30.39 18.74
CA VAL A 522 25.85 31.54 18.19
C VAL A 522 25.04 31.06 16.98
N ILE A 523 23.72 31.27 17.01
CA ILE A 523 22.82 30.92 15.90
C ILE A 523 22.66 32.17 15.02
N ASP A 524 23.03 32.07 13.75
CA ASP A 524 22.83 33.15 12.79
C ASP A 524 21.33 33.35 12.52
N GLN A 525 20.81 34.53 12.84
CA GLN A 525 19.40 34.89 12.66
C GLN A 525 18.95 34.73 11.20
N LYS A 526 19.82 35.04 10.22
CA LYS A 526 19.48 34.90 8.80
C LYS A 526 19.30 33.45 8.35
N SER A 527 19.89 32.50 9.08
CA SER A 527 19.79 31.07 8.76
C SER A 527 18.53 30.40 9.30
N VAL A 528 17.85 31.01 10.29
CA VAL A 528 16.71 30.39 10.99
C VAL A 528 15.42 31.22 10.95
N LEU A 529 15.51 32.53 10.76
CA LEU A 529 14.35 33.43 10.67
C LEU A 529 13.94 33.65 9.22
N SER A 530 12.64 33.72 8.96
CA SER A 530 12.12 34.22 7.69
C SER A 530 12.38 35.71 7.53
N ASP A 531 12.34 36.23 6.30
CA ASP A 531 12.53 37.66 6.01
C ASP A 531 11.56 38.54 6.80
N THR A 532 10.32 38.07 6.96
CA THR A 532 9.31 38.76 7.77
C THR A 532 9.66 38.75 9.25
N GLU A 533 10.03 37.60 9.84
CA GLU A 533 10.43 37.51 11.25
C GLU A 533 11.67 38.37 11.53
N LEU A 534 12.65 38.34 10.63
CA LEU A 534 13.88 39.12 10.73
C LEU A 534 13.59 40.63 10.67
N ALA A 535 12.71 41.07 9.76
CA ALA A 535 12.29 42.46 9.69
C ALA A 535 11.55 42.89 10.97
N VAL A 536 10.66 42.06 11.51
CA VAL A 536 9.96 42.36 12.77
C VAL A 536 10.96 42.55 13.92
N VAL A 537 11.92 41.62 14.07
CA VAL A 537 12.95 41.71 15.12
C VAL A 537 13.75 43.01 14.98
N ARG A 538 14.17 43.37 13.77
CA ARG A 538 14.90 44.63 13.50
C ARG A 538 14.07 45.87 13.83
N VAL A 539 12.78 45.88 13.49
CA VAL A 539 11.90 47.01 13.83
C VAL A 539 11.79 47.17 15.34
N ILE A 540 11.63 46.07 16.07
CA ILE A 540 11.57 46.10 17.54
C ILE A 540 12.91 46.60 18.12
N GLU A 541 14.04 46.13 17.60
CA GLU A 541 15.37 46.58 18.00
C GLU A 541 15.61 48.07 17.75
N ASN A 542 15.22 48.57 16.56
CA ASN A 542 15.34 49.98 16.19
C ASN A 542 14.52 50.92 17.10
N HIS A 543 13.50 50.40 17.77
CA HIS A 543 12.69 51.12 18.75
C HIS A 543 13.09 50.82 20.21
N GLY A 544 14.32 50.37 20.43
CA GLY A 544 14.87 50.15 21.77
C GLY A 544 14.36 48.89 22.46
N GLY A 545 13.80 47.94 21.71
CA GLY A 545 13.32 46.65 22.21
C GLY A 545 11.80 46.52 22.34
N VAL A 546 11.03 47.58 22.05
CA VAL A 546 9.55 47.56 22.08
C VAL A 546 8.98 48.37 20.92
N ALA A 547 8.07 47.76 20.16
CA ALA A 547 7.40 48.42 19.02
C ALA A 547 5.89 48.22 19.05
N THR A 548 5.15 49.13 18.40
CA THR A 548 3.72 49.00 18.17
C THR A 548 3.45 48.13 16.95
N ARG A 549 2.22 47.62 16.84
CA ARG A 549 1.74 46.96 15.61
C ARG A 549 1.92 47.86 14.39
N ALA A 550 1.71 49.18 14.54
CA ALA A 550 1.77 50.12 13.43
C ALA A 550 3.20 50.32 12.94
N ASP A 551 4.18 50.40 13.84
CA ASP A 551 5.60 50.44 13.47
C ASP A 551 5.99 49.25 12.59
N ILE A 552 5.59 48.05 13.05
CA ILE A 552 5.88 46.79 12.38
C ILE A 552 5.15 46.74 11.05
N ALA A 553 3.86 47.05 11.02
CA ALA A 553 3.06 47.03 9.79
C ALA A 553 3.60 48.02 8.75
N LYS A 554 4.03 49.21 9.18
CA LYS A 554 4.61 50.22 8.28
C LYS A 554 5.79 49.64 7.50
N VAL A 555 6.75 49.04 8.19
CA VAL A 555 7.95 48.48 7.55
C VAL A 555 7.61 47.24 6.71
N LEU A 556 6.85 46.29 7.25
CA LEU A 556 6.54 45.05 6.54
C LEU A 556 5.68 45.28 5.28
N ILE A 557 4.71 46.20 5.32
CA ILE A 557 3.85 46.51 4.17
C ILE A 557 4.63 47.30 3.11
N THR A 558 5.43 48.29 3.52
CA THR A 558 6.10 49.19 2.57
C THR A 558 7.37 48.60 1.97
N GLU A 559 8.19 47.89 2.76
CA GLU A 559 9.49 47.38 2.32
C GLU A 559 9.40 45.95 1.77
N LEU A 560 8.52 45.10 2.32
CA LEU A 560 8.40 43.69 1.93
C LEU A 560 7.10 43.37 1.17
N GLY A 561 6.21 44.35 0.97
CA GLY A 561 4.94 44.16 0.25
C GLY A 561 3.98 43.17 0.95
N VAL A 562 4.15 42.95 2.25
CA VAL A 562 3.40 41.94 3.01
C VAL A 562 1.99 42.46 3.31
N SER A 563 0.97 41.60 3.18
CA SER A 563 -0.42 42.00 3.47
C SER A 563 -0.66 42.23 4.97
N ASN A 564 -1.60 43.11 5.31
CA ASN A 564 -1.96 43.40 6.71
C ASN A 564 -2.44 42.15 7.50
N PRO A 565 -3.19 41.20 6.90
CA PRO A 565 -3.44 39.89 7.51
C PRO A 565 -2.18 39.09 7.81
N THR A 566 -1.19 39.07 6.90
CA THR A 566 0.08 38.36 7.09
C THR A 566 0.90 38.95 8.25
N VAL A 567 0.86 40.27 8.44
CA VAL A 567 1.47 40.92 9.63
C VAL A 567 0.82 40.40 10.92
N SER A 568 -0.52 40.34 10.96
CA SER A 568 -1.25 39.82 12.13
C SER A 568 -0.91 38.36 12.42
N ILE A 569 -0.79 37.53 11.37
CA ILE A 569 -0.38 36.12 11.49
C ILE A 569 1.03 36.03 12.08
N CYS A 570 2.00 36.74 11.49
CA CYS A 570 3.38 36.74 11.96
C CYS A 570 3.50 37.13 13.45
N LEU A 571 2.74 38.14 13.88
CA LEU A 571 2.75 38.60 15.28
C LEU A 571 2.04 37.66 16.25
N ALA A 572 1.16 36.79 15.74
CA ALA A 572 0.44 35.80 16.55
C ALA A 572 1.21 34.47 16.67
N SER A 573 2.02 34.11 15.66
CA SER A 573 2.63 32.77 15.57
C SER A 573 4.17 32.76 15.57
N SER A 574 4.84 33.91 15.65
CA SER A 574 6.29 33.94 15.67
C SER A 574 6.84 33.62 17.07
N PRO A 575 7.77 32.65 17.21
CA PRO A 575 8.39 32.36 18.50
C PRO A 575 9.34 33.48 18.97
N THR A 576 9.74 34.40 18.09
CA THR A 576 10.69 35.49 18.39
C THR A 576 10.01 36.74 18.96
N VAL A 577 8.69 36.79 18.99
CA VAL A 577 7.92 37.97 19.39
C VAL A 577 7.01 37.62 20.55
N ILE A 578 6.87 38.53 21.50
CA ILE A 578 5.91 38.43 22.60
C ILE A 578 5.04 39.68 22.63
N LYS A 579 3.74 39.48 22.84
CA LYS A 579 2.79 40.56 23.05
C LYS A 579 2.83 41.01 24.51
N ILE A 580 3.22 42.25 24.74
CA ILE A 580 3.27 42.84 26.08
C ILE A 580 1.93 43.47 26.44
N GLU A 581 1.35 44.23 25.50
CA GLU A 581 0.04 44.87 25.64
C GLU A 581 -0.76 44.78 24.34
N HIS A 582 -1.98 45.33 24.34
CA HIS A 582 -2.76 45.44 23.12
C HIS A 582 -1.99 46.25 22.06
N SER A 583 -1.64 45.60 20.95
CA SER A 583 -0.87 46.18 19.84
C SER A 583 0.55 46.66 20.18
N ILE A 584 1.15 46.17 21.27
CA ILE A 584 2.54 46.46 21.65
C ILE A 584 3.30 45.14 21.83
N TYR A 585 4.45 45.04 21.18
CA TYR A 585 5.24 43.82 21.03
C TYR A 585 6.71 44.06 21.39
N ALA A 586 7.34 43.01 21.90
CA ALA A 586 8.77 42.98 22.20
C ALA A 586 9.40 41.68 21.65
N THR A 587 10.73 41.63 21.61
CA THR A 587 11.46 40.42 21.24
C THR A 587 11.41 39.43 22.41
N ASN A 588 10.99 38.20 22.13
CA ASN A 588 10.88 37.15 23.13
C ASN A 588 12.28 36.70 23.62
N GLY A 589 12.39 36.34 24.90
CA GLY A 589 13.67 35.93 25.51
C GLY A 589 14.67 37.06 25.79
N ARG A 590 14.24 38.33 25.72
CA ARG A 590 15.05 39.50 26.11
C ARG A 590 14.44 40.23 27.31
N GLU A 591 15.27 40.98 28.03
CA GLU A 591 14.81 41.88 29.07
C GLU A 591 14.01 43.04 28.46
N LEU A 592 12.90 43.40 29.11
CA LEU A 592 12.01 44.45 28.64
C LEU A 592 12.59 45.83 29.01
N ASN A 593 12.86 46.65 28.01
CA ASN A 593 13.29 48.03 28.22
C ASN A 593 12.10 48.91 28.64
N ALA A 594 12.09 49.36 29.91
CA ALA A 594 11.02 50.16 30.48
C ALA A 594 10.80 51.50 29.72
N GLN A 595 11.87 52.16 29.29
CA GLN A 595 11.76 53.43 28.56
C GLN A 595 11.17 53.20 27.17
N ALA A 596 11.61 52.16 26.46
CA ALA A 596 11.06 51.80 25.16
C ALA A 596 9.56 51.46 25.24
N LEU A 597 9.13 50.78 26.33
CA LEU A 597 7.71 50.52 26.57
C LEU A 597 6.91 51.81 26.78
N ILE A 598 7.43 52.77 27.55
CA ILE A 598 6.79 54.07 27.75
C ILE A 598 6.64 54.81 26.41
N GLU A 599 7.69 54.85 25.59
CA GLU A 599 7.65 55.49 24.27
C GLU A 599 6.71 54.75 23.30
N ALA A 600 6.67 53.42 23.32
CA ALA A 600 5.72 52.63 22.54
C ALA A 600 4.27 52.90 22.95
N ARG A 601 3.97 53.05 24.25
CA ARG A 601 2.63 53.44 24.71
C ARG A 601 2.24 54.84 24.23
N LYS A 602 3.16 55.81 24.25
CA LYS A 602 2.91 57.17 23.70
C LYS A 602 2.58 57.10 22.21
N ARG A 603 3.37 56.35 21.42
CA ARG A 603 3.14 56.15 19.98
C ARG A 603 1.84 55.42 19.72
N TYR A 604 1.54 54.36 20.47
CA TYR A 604 0.27 53.65 20.38
C TYR A 604 -0.94 54.55 20.65
N VAL A 605 -0.84 55.49 21.60
CA VAL A 605 -1.89 56.49 21.83
C VAL A 605 -2.07 57.40 20.60
N LEU A 606 -0.97 57.84 19.97
CA LEU A 606 -1.00 58.66 18.75
C LEU A 606 -1.53 57.88 17.53
N GLU A 607 -1.24 56.59 17.44
CA GLU A 607 -1.60 55.69 16.33
C GLU A 607 -2.99 55.06 16.48
N GLY A 608 -3.50 54.96 17.71
CA GLY A 608 -4.77 54.33 18.01
C GLY A 608 -5.99 55.21 17.70
N PRO A 609 -7.22 54.66 17.74
CA PRO A 609 -8.45 55.43 17.54
C PRO A 609 -8.67 56.55 18.58
N ARG A 610 -7.87 56.60 19.65
CA ARG A 610 -7.86 57.69 20.65
C ARG A 610 -6.87 58.82 20.29
N GLY A 611 -5.87 58.55 19.44
CA GLY A 611 -5.02 59.57 18.79
C GLY A 611 -5.68 60.22 17.58
N ALA A 612 -6.69 59.54 17.00
CA ALA A 612 -7.72 60.16 16.17
C ALA A 612 -8.71 61.04 16.98
N GLY A 613 -8.30 61.54 18.15
CA GLY A 613 -9.00 62.57 18.93
C GLY A 613 -8.91 63.97 18.33
N LEU A 614 -8.37 64.12 17.11
CA LEU A 614 -8.37 65.37 16.36
C LEU A 614 -8.67 65.15 14.86
N VAL A 615 -9.59 64.25 14.51
CA VAL A 615 -10.43 64.45 13.32
C VAL A 615 -11.83 63.96 13.67
N ARG A 616 -12.62 64.85 14.30
CA ARG A 616 -14.03 64.90 13.93
C ARG A 616 -14.01 65.05 12.40
N ALA A 617 -14.26 63.98 11.66
CA ALA A 617 -14.95 64.22 10.40
C ALA A 617 -16.20 64.98 10.83
N ASP A 618 -16.37 66.20 10.34
CA ASP A 618 -17.50 67.08 10.59
C ASP A 618 -18.79 66.42 10.09
N VAL A 619 -19.19 65.31 10.72
CA VAL A 619 -20.50 64.73 10.56
C VAL A 619 -21.38 65.60 11.42
N ASP A 620 -22.10 66.50 10.76
CA ASP A 620 -23.11 67.32 11.38
C ASP A 620 -24.22 66.40 11.94
N LEU A 621 -24.10 66.07 13.23
CA LEU A 621 -25.04 65.23 13.97
C LEU A 621 -26.39 65.92 14.21
N THR A 622 -26.57 67.18 13.76
CA THR A 622 -27.87 67.87 13.74
C THR A 622 -28.71 67.49 12.52
N ARG A 623 -28.16 66.70 11.60
CA ARG A 623 -28.86 66.14 10.43
C ARG A 623 -28.77 64.60 10.45
N PRO A 624 -29.65 63.90 9.73
CA PRO A 624 -29.53 62.46 9.53
C PRO A 624 -28.16 62.11 8.93
N PHE A 625 -27.51 61.10 9.48
CA PHE A 625 -26.23 60.61 8.99
C PHE A 625 -26.30 59.10 8.70
N THR A 626 -25.54 58.66 7.71
CA THR A 626 -25.53 57.26 7.25
C THR A 626 -24.25 56.56 7.68
N VAL A 627 -24.39 55.34 8.19
CA VAL A 627 -23.29 54.48 8.62
C VAL A 627 -23.42 53.11 7.97
N GLN A 628 -22.31 52.59 7.44
CA GLN A 628 -22.29 51.20 6.99
C GLN A 628 -22.17 50.25 8.18
N VAL A 629 -23.06 49.27 8.22
CA VAL A 629 -23.07 48.18 9.21
C VAL A 629 -23.13 46.83 8.49
N THR A 630 -22.65 45.78 9.15
CA THR A 630 -22.60 44.43 8.58
C THR A 630 -23.62 43.53 9.26
N GLN A 631 -24.41 42.81 8.47
CA GLN A 631 -25.36 41.82 8.97
C GLN A 631 -24.64 40.68 9.70
N CYS A 632 -25.23 40.18 10.78
CA CYS A 632 -24.64 39.09 11.57
C CYS A 632 -24.54 37.81 10.72
N ASN A 633 -23.35 37.19 10.66
CA ASN A 633 -23.12 35.96 9.89
C ASN A 633 -23.56 34.67 10.64
N THR A 634 -24.45 34.79 11.62
CA THR A 634 -24.90 33.64 12.44
C THR A 634 -26.24 33.13 11.91
N PRO A 635 -26.43 31.82 11.69
CA PRO A 635 -27.65 31.25 11.10
C PRO A 635 -28.87 31.24 12.04
N LYS A 636 -28.80 31.89 13.22
CA LYS A 636 -29.94 32.04 14.14
C LYS A 636 -31.06 32.84 13.47
N GLU A 637 -32.29 32.74 13.97
CA GLU A 637 -33.40 33.58 13.51
C GLU A 637 -33.06 35.07 13.60
N SER A 638 -33.51 35.85 12.63
CA SER A 638 -33.15 37.27 12.45
C SER A 638 -33.47 38.15 13.66
N ARG A 639 -34.51 37.80 14.43
CA ARG A 639 -34.89 38.48 15.68
C ARG A 639 -33.87 38.34 16.81
N HIS A 640 -33.01 37.32 16.76
CA HIS A 640 -31.98 37.02 17.75
C HIS A 640 -30.56 37.40 17.30
N ARG A 641 -30.42 37.93 16.08
CA ARG A 641 -29.13 38.39 15.55
C ARG A 641 -28.82 39.80 16.06
N ILE A 642 -27.53 40.05 16.32
CA ILE A 642 -27.03 41.32 16.83
C ILE A 642 -26.11 41.95 15.78
N VAL A 643 -26.40 43.18 15.40
CA VAL A 643 -25.55 44.03 14.54
C VAL A 643 -24.91 45.10 15.42
N TYR A 644 -23.69 45.51 15.09
CA TYR A 644 -22.93 46.48 15.89
C TYR A 644 -22.78 47.81 15.17
N LEU A 645 -23.08 48.90 15.90
CA LEU A 645 -22.75 50.26 15.47
C LEU A 645 -21.23 50.50 15.65
N PRO A 646 -20.55 51.14 14.69
CA PRO A 646 -19.15 51.52 14.84
C PRO A 646 -18.91 52.39 16.08
N ARG A 647 -17.79 52.13 16.76
CA ARG A 647 -17.46 52.74 18.07
C ARG A 647 -17.44 54.26 18.08
N ALA A 648 -17.15 54.89 16.93
CA ALA A 648 -17.11 56.34 16.77
C ALA A 648 -18.45 57.03 17.07
N PHE A 649 -19.58 56.34 16.88
CA PHE A 649 -20.93 56.93 17.04
C PHE A 649 -21.60 56.58 18.38
N LEU A 650 -21.01 55.70 19.18
CA LEU A 650 -21.58 55.25 20.47
C LEU A 650 -21.82 56.36 21.49
N PRO A 651 -20.95 57.38 21.63
CA PRO A 651 -21.19 58.45 22.60
C PRO A 651 -22.48 59.24 22.34
N SER A 652 -22.97 59.25 21.09
CA SER A 652 -24.08 60.12 20.65
C SER A 652 -25.33 59.36 20.19
N ALA A 653 -25.21 58.09 19.80
CA ALA A 653 -26.28 57.33 19.15
C ALA A 653 -26.88 56.20 20.01
N THR A 654 -26.86 56.33 21.35
CA THR A 654 -27.48 55.34 22.25
C THR A 654 -28.96 55.61 22.51
N GLY A 655 -29.74 54.54 22.69
CA GLY A 655 -31.17 54.59 22.99
C GLY A 655 -32.06 54.04 21.89
N VAL A 656 -33.35 54.36 21.99
CA VAL A 656 -34.40 53.83 21.12
C VAL A 656 -34.60 54.74 19.90
N PHE A 657 -34.69 54.15 18.72
CA PHE A 657 -34.94 54.84 17.45
C PHE A 657 -36.13 54.20 16.71
N ASN A 658 -37.07 55.02 16.25
CA ASN A 658 -38.24 54.56 15.49
C ASN A 658 -37.96 54.55 13.98
N HIS A 659 -38.59 53.66 13.21
CA HIS A 659 -38.37 53.63 11.77
C HIS A 659 -38.97 54.89 11.09
N ALA A 660 -38.19 55.56 10.24
CA ALA A 660 -38.56 56.85 9.65
C ALA A 660 -39.85 56.80 8.80
N GLY A 661 -40.15 55.65 8.16
CA GLY A 661 -41.35 55.44 7.33
C GLY A 661 -42.46 54.59 7.96
N SER A 662 -42.43 54.34 9.28
CA SER A 662 -43.43 53.54 10.03
C SER A 662 -43.63 52.06 9.61
N ALA A 663 -42.93 51.57 8.59
CA ALA A 663 -43.03 50.19 8.10
C ALA A 663 -42.44 49.12 9.04
N HIS A 664 -41.52 49.52 9.93
CA HIS A 664 -40.82 48.61 10.85
C HIS A 664 -40.84 49.15 12.29
N GLY A 665 -40.71 48.25 13.27
CA GLY A 665 -40.69 48.61 14.69
C GLY A 665 -39.43 49.39 15.10
N HIS A 666 -39.33 49.76 16.38
CA HIS A 666 -38.15 50.44 16.90
C HIS A 666 -36.93 49.52 17.01
N ILE A 667 -35.75 50.12 16.87
CA ILE A 667 -34.46 49.51 17.24
C ILE A 667 -33.97 50.13 18.55
N ASN A 668 -33.14 49.40 19.28
CA ASN A 668 -32.44 49.93 20.44
C ASN A 668 -30.94 49.76 20.27
N ILE A 669 -30.19 50.85 20.45
CA ILE A 669 -28.73 50.88 20.40
C ILE A 669 -28.21 50.93 21.84
N SER A 670 -27.61 49.84 22.29
CA SER A 670 -27.06 49.73 23.65
C SER A 670 -25.79 50.59 23.83
N SER A 671 -25.38 50.80 25.08
CA SER A 671 -24.08 51.42 25.43
C SER A 671 -22.87 50.63 24.91
N THR A 672 -23.04 49.34 24.58
CA THR A 672 -22.01 48.49 23.98
C THR A 672 -22.02 48.53 22.43
N GLY A 673 -22.95 49.27 21.84
CA GLY A 673 -23.12 49.41 20.39
C GLY A 673 -23.93 48.31 19.73
N GLN A 674 -24.58 47.44 20.51
CA GLN A 674 -25.46 46.42 19.97
C GLN A 674 -26.77 47.05 19.54
N ILE A 675 -27.10 46.86 18.27
CA ILE A 675 -28.36 47.29 17.68
C ILE A 675 -29.30 46.08 17.66
N SER A 676 -30.32 46.11 18.51
CA SER A 676 -31.34 45.07 18.55
C SER A 676 -32.37 45.27 17.45
N ARG A 677 -32.94 44.17 16.95
CA ARG A 677 -34.04 44.11 15.95
C ARG A 677 -33.72 44.64 14.55
N ILE A 678 -32.60 45.33 14.36
CA ILE A 678 -32.17 45.81 13.03
C ILE A 678 -31.91 44.67 12.04
N ALA A 679 -31.45 43.52 12.54
CA ALA A 679 -31.20 42.36 11.69
C ALA A 679 -32.48 41.82 11.03
N ALA A 680 -33.62 41.86 11.74
CA ALA A 680 -34.91 41.49 11.17
C ALA A 680 -35.41 42.50 10.12
N VAL A 681 -35.06 43.77 10.27
CA VAL A 681 -35.37 44.83 9.29
C VAL A 681 -34.51 44.67 8.04
N ALA A 682 -33.21 44.42 8.20
CA ALA A 682 -32.27 44.16 7.11
C ALA A 682 -32.66 42.90 6.31
N ASP A 683 -33.05 41.82 6.98
CA ASP A 683 -33.57 40.61 6.30
C ASP A 683 -34.86 40.90 5.51
N ALA A 684 -35.77 41.72 6.05
CA ALA A 684 -37.05 42.07 5.38
C ALA A 684 -36.86 42.88 4.09
N ILE A 685 -35.73 43.59 3.95
CA ILE A 685 -35.36 44.34 2.74
C ILE A 685 -34.35 43.59 1.86
N GLY A 686 -34.09 42.30 2.14
CA GLY A 686 -33.31 41.40 1.30
C GLY A 686 -31.78 41.43 1.52
N VAL A 687 -31.29 41.91 2.67
CA VAL A 687 -29.87 41.86 3.03
C VAL A 687 -29.52 40.50 3.63
N GLY A 688 -28.60 39.77 2.98
CA GLY A 688 -28.16 38.44 3.37
C GLY A 688 -27.19 38.42 4.57
N LEU A 689 -26.88 37.21 5.06
CA LEU A 689 -25.91 36.99 6.13
C LEU A 689 -24.53 37.52 5.74
N GLY A 690 -23.90 38.30 6.62
CA GLY A 690 -22.57 38.86 6.38
C GLY A 690 -22.52 40.02 5.37
N GLU A 691 -23.63 40.37 4.72
CA GLU A 691 -23.70 41.50 3.79
C GLU A 691 -23.70 42.84 4.53
N ARG A 692 -23.19 43.87 3.85
CA ARG A 692 -23.17 45.24 4.38
C ARG A 692 -24.39 46.02 3.91
N PHE A 693 -24.91 46.88 4.79
CA PHE A 693 -26.03 47.77 4.47
C PHE A 693 -25.85 49.14 5.11
N GLU A 694 -26.54 50.13 4.57
CA GLU A 694 -26.50 51.51 5.06
C GLU A 694 -27.61 51.73 6.10
N LEU A 695 -27.20 52.10 7.32
CA LEU A 695 -28.08 52.51 8.40
C LEU A 695 -28.06 54.03 8.51
N GLU A 696 -29.18 54.68 8.24
CA GLU A 696 -29.37 56.11 8.46
C GLU A 696 -29.92 56.36 9.85
N LEU A 697 -29.32 57.30 10.60
CA LEU A 697 -29.73 57.68 11.95
C LEU A 697 -29.98 59.19 12.02
N ASP A 698 -31.16 59.57 12.49
CA ASP A 698 -31.50 60.94 12.87
C ASP A 698 -31.54 61.02 14.40
N LEU A 699 -30.53 61.65 15.00
CA LEU A 699 -30.42 61.77 16.45
C LEU A 699 -31.44 62.75 17.03
N THR A 700 -31.85 63.77 16.25
CA THR A 700 -32.77 64.81 16.68
C THR A 700 -34.20 64.28 16.71
N LYS A 701 -34.64 63.58 15.67
CA LYS A 701 -35.97 62.96 15.60
C LYS A 701 -36.05 61.59 16.24
N ARG A 702 -34.91 61.02 16.63
CA ARG A 702 -34.78 59.63 17.13
C ARG A 702 -35.40 58.63 16.15
N THR A 703 -35.03 58.77 14.87
CA THR A 703 -35.49 57.86 13.81
C THR A 703 -34.33 57.16 13.11
N TYR A 704 -34.61 56.01 12.48
CA TYR A 704 -33.67 55.28 11.65
C TYR A 704 -34.27 54.86 10.31
N GLY A 705 -33.42 54.68 9.31
CA GLY A 705 -33.75 54.12 7.99
C GLY A 705 -32.70 53.11 7.55
N VAL A 706 -33.08 52.18 6.67
CA VAL A 706 -32.17 51.13 6.17
C VAL A 706 -32.23 51.11 4.65
N ASN A 707 -31.08 51.27 4.00
CA ASN A 707 -30.96 51.21 2.55
C ASN A 707 -30.04 50.04 2.13
N ALA A 708 -30.56 49.15 1.29
CA ALA A 708 -29.79 48.08 0.68
C ALA A 708 -29.13 48.61 -0.61
N LYS A 709 -27.94 49.21 -0.51
CA LYS A 709 -27.09 49.34 -1.69
C LYS A 709 -26.46 47.98 -1.99
N LYS A 710 -26.96 47.28 -3.01
CA LYS A 710 -26.21 46.19 -3.66
C LYS A 710 -24.92 46.78 -4.23
N GLN A 711 -23.76 46.42 -3.70
CA GLN A 711 -22.51 46.61 -4.42
C GLN A 711 -22.53 45.67 -5.63
N SER A 712 -22.51 46.21 -6.85
CA SER A 712 -22.23 45.42 -8.05
C SER A 712 -20.81 44.86 -7.92
N THR A 713 -20.69 43.55 -8.09
CA THR A 713 -19.43 42.84 -8.27
C THR A 713 -18.67 43.43 -9.45
N LEU A 714 -17.59 44.15 -9.18
CA LEU A 714 -16.53 44.37 -10.16
C LEU A 714 -15.71 43.08 -10.21
N LEU A 715 -15.93 42.28 -11.25
CA LEU A 715 -14.97 41.39 -11.93
C LEU A 715 -15.76 40.60 -12.98
N ASP A 716 -15.89 41.18 -14.17
CA ASP A 716 -15.86 40.48 -15.46
C ASP A 716 -15.95 41.55 -16.56
N ASP A 717 -14.82 41.81 -17.20
CA ASP A 717 -14.80 42.25 -18.60
C ASP A 717 -13.48 41.78 -19.21
N THR A 718 -13.57 40.56 -19.74
CA THR A 718 -12.79 40.07 -20.87
C THR A 718 -12.93 41.08 -22.01
N SER A 719 -11.87 41.86 -22.24
CA SER A 719 -11.72 42.63 -23.47
C SER A 719 -11.12 41.76 -24.57
N GLU A 720 -12.00 41.12 -25.35
CA GLU A 720 -11.68 40.76 -26.73
C GLU A 720 -12.55 41.60 -27.69
N ALA A 721 -11.84 42.45 -28.44
CA ALA A 721 -11.97 42.63 -29.88
C ALA A 721 -13.26 43.26 -30.48
N HIS A 722 -13.04 44.49 -30.96
CA HIS A 722 -13.18 44.91 -32.37
C HIS A 722 -14.47 45.60 -32.90
N VAL A 723 -14.20 46.83 -33.40
CA VAL A 723 -14.66 47.45 -34.65
C VAL A 723 -16.06 48.10 -34.65
N SER A 724 -16.05 49.44 -34.62
CA SER A 724 -16.56 50.34 -35.67
C SER A 724 -15.95 51.73 -35.48
#